data_AF-A0A2T0XU96-F1
#
_entry.id   AF-A0A2T0XU96-F1
#
_cell.length_a   1.000
_cell.length_b   1.000
_cell.length_c   1.000
_cell.angle_alpha   90.00
_cell.angle_beta   90.00
_cell.angle_gamma   90.00
#
_symmetry.space_group_name_H-M   'P 1'
#
loop_
_entity.id
_entity.type
_entity.pdbx_description
1 polymer ?
#
loop_
_entity_poly.entity_id
_entity_poly.type
_entity_poly.pdbx_seq_one_letter_code
_entity_poly.pdbx_strand_id
1 'polypeptide(L)'
;MVNSRRSRVSVALATMLALAVPAAAAAHDGVDHGAEAGAEAALDWSNYEKVLLSKNTGEPIGMAVMPDGSVLHTARDGAIRHTDPSTGVTEVVNTVDVYANSEDGMQGIALAPDFAESGWVYLYYAPRVMEGDDYPTTTPSGSAPNSLPEGEDESYWDQWKGYNQLSRFQWDAEAHALDLSTEQKILQVEVQRGQCCHVGGDIDFDAEGNVYLSTGDNTPASTPGANGFTPINNAPGMNPGFDARRGAGSTNDLRGAILRVHVEEDGSYTIPEGNLFEPGTEGTRPELFVMGLRNPFRIDVDDVTGAVSWGDYGPDSGVASDERGPMGYVEWQSTTTPLNGGWPYCHGPNTNYNEWDYATATPGEWFDCEAGAENSSTWNTGLDVLPPATAPQVYYGDNPGDQPFDEFVEFDAQGGQGPMGGPTFHHDPEGPDSQWPEYWDGKAFMYEFSQDYIAGLTIPDRDGPVTHVEHVLPNEALTDNVQAITDGPIDMEFGPDGSLYVLDYGNGFFRQNPEAGLYRIDYAEGNKSPTAQISADPVSSSQAPLTVTLDGSGSSDPEGAELTYEWDLDGDGTFDETGAQVTTGRAGRRRRTGAAARRARRRWPPGSAPPRRRRTGRAAARPCRTARAAPGPGGRCARHRRGRPPARCSRAAAGANR
;
A
#
# COMPACT_ATOMS: atom_id res chain seq x y z
N MET A 1 -1.74 44.85 -67.10
CA MET A 1 -1.38 44.96 -65.67
C MET A 1 -2.22 43.96 -64.91
N VAL A 2 -1.52 42.92 -64.46
CA VAL A 2 -1.94 41.73 -63.73
C VAL A 2 -2.24 42.19 -62.29
N ASN A 3 -3.34 41.87 -61.61
CA ASN A 3 -3.62 40.54 -61.09
C ASN A 3 -5.08 40.40 -60.60
N SER A 4 -5.56 39.16 -60.65
CA SER A 4 -6.94 38.72 -60.50
C SER A 4 -7.55 38.85 -59.11
N ARG A 5 -8.85 39.16 -59.05
CA ARG A 5 -9.74 38.80 -57.93
C ARG A 5 -9.77 37.28 -57.80
N ARG A 6 -9.37 36.74 -56.64
CA ARG A 6 -9.62 35.35 -56.25
C ARG A 6 -10.64 35.33 -55.12
N SER A 7 -11.79 34.75 -55.41
CA SER A 7 -12.79 34.30 -54.45
C SER A 7 -12.15 33.36 -53.43
N ARG A 8 -12.37 33.62 -52.14
CA ARG A 8 -12.16 32.62 -51.09
C ARG A 8 -13.49 31.93 -50.86
N VAL A 9 -13.52 30.63 -51.19
CA VAL A 9 -14.56 29.69 -50.80
C VAL A 9 -14.30 29.36 -49.33
N SER A 10 -15.22 29.73 -48.45
CA SER A 10 -15.25 29.28 -47.06
C SER A 10 -15.81 27.87 -47.04
N VAL A 11 -14.98 26.89 -46.72
CA VAL A 11 -15.42 25.54 -46.38
C VAL A 11 -15.77 25.55 -44.90
N ALA A 12 -17.06 25.48 -44.58
CA ALA A 12 -17.54 25.24 -43.23
C ALA A 12 -17.36 23.74 -42.92
N LEU A 13 -16.42 23.40 -42.05
CA LEU A 13 -16.38 22.09 -41.40
C LEU A 13 -17.40 22.14 -40.25
N ALA A 14 -18.48 21.38 -40.37
CA ALA A 14 -19.41 21.15 -39.28
C ALA A 14 -18.81 20.08 -38.36
N THR A 15 -18.21 20.49 -37.25
CA THR A 15 -17.83 19.60 -36.16
C THR A 15 -19.12 19.20 -35.43
N MET A 16 -19.47 17.91 -35.47
CA MET A 16 -20.50 17.36 -34.59
C MET A 16 -19.94 17.39 -33.17
N LEU A 17 -20.44 18.32 -32.36
CA LEU A 17 -20.27 18.29 -30.91
C LEU A 17 -21.07 17.09 -30.39
N ALA A 18 -20.39 15.99 -30.09
CA ALA A 18 -20.97 14.97 -29.24
C ALA A 18 -20.95 15.53 -27.82
N LEU A 19 -22.10 16.02 -27.37
CA LEU A 19 -22.34 16.28 -25.95
C LEU A 19 -22.24 14.93 -25.24
N ALA A 20 -21.10 14.65 -24.62
CA ALA A 20 -21.01 13.64 -23.59
C ALA A 20 -21.91 14.12 -22.45
N VAL A 21 -23.05 13.46 -22.28
CA VAL A 21 -23.85 13.62 -21.07
C VAL A 21 -23.01 12.97 -19.96
N PRO A 22 -22.69 13.66 -18.86
CA PRO A 22 -22.05 13.01 -17.72
C PRO A 22 -22.96 11.86 -17.31
N ALA A 23 -22.43 10.64 -17.35
CA ALA A 23 -23.14 9.49 -16.84
C ALA A 23 -23.31 9.75 -15.34
N ALA A 24 -24.48 10.23 -14.94
CA ALA A 24 -24.88 10.25 -13.54
C ALA A 24 -24.67 8.82 -13.02
N ALA A 25 -23.93 8.69 -11.91
CA ALA A 25 -23.77 7.44 -11.18
C ALA A 25 -25.14 6.78 -11.08
N ALA A 26 -25.32 5.69 -11.83
CA ALA A 26 -26.56 4.94 -11.78
C ALA A 26 -26.65 4.38 -10.36
N ALA A 27 -27.78 4.62 -9.70
CA ALA A 27 -28.11 3.95 -8.45
C ALA A 27 -27.82 2.45 -8.62
N HIS A 28 -26.98 1.93 -7.73
CA HIS A 28 -26.59 0.53 -7.65
C HIS A 28 -27.84 -0.35 -7.81
N ASP A 29 -27.80 -1.29 -8.73
CA ASP A 29 -28.95 -2.06 -9.21
C ASP A 29 -29.48 -3.07 -8.19
N GLY A 30 -28.96 -3.05 -6.95
CA GLY A 30 -29.38 -3.94 -5.88
C GLY A 30 -29.30 -5.41 -6.33
N VAL A 31 -28.33 -5.71 -7.21
CA VAL A 31 -28.11 -7.06 -7.69
C VAL A 31 -27.76 -7.90 -6.48
N ASP A 32 -28.61 -8.88 -6.20
CA ASP A 32 -28.36 -9.88 -5.18
C ASP A 32 -27.26 -10.81 -5.71
N HIS A 33 -26.00 -10.47 -5.43
CA HIS A 33 -24.85 -11.29 -5.78
C HIS A 33 -24.78 -12.58 -4.95
N GLY A 34 -25.63 -12.76 -3.94
CA GLY A 34 -25.83 -14.03 -3.24
C GLY A 34 -26.32 -15.16 -4.17
N ALA A 35 -26.81 -14.83 -5.37
CA ALA A 35 -27.19 -15.79 -6.40
C ALA A 35 -26.03 -16.19 -7.34
N GLU A 36 -24.84 -15.59 -7.21
CA GLU A 36 -23.67 -15.94 -8.01
C GLU A 36 -23.12 -17.32 -7.63
N ALA A 37 -22.44 -17.96 -8.60
CA ALA A 37 -21.83 -19.25 -8.36
C ALA A 37 -20.74 -19.13 -7.30
N GLY A 38 -20.80 -19.94 -6.25
CA GLY A 38 -19.81 -19.94 -5.16
C GLY A 38 -20.07 -18.91 -4.06
N ALA A 39 -20.99 -17.96 -4.24
CA ALA A 39 -21.30 -16.92 -3.26
C ALA A 39 -21.71 -17.52 -1.90
N GLU A 40 -22.60 -18.51 -1.84
CA GLU A 40 -23.04 -19.13 -0.58
C GLU A 40 -21.88 -19.58 0.32
N ALA A 41 -20.84 -20.22 -0.27
CA ALA A 41 -19.68 -20.68 0.48
C ALA A 41 -18.66 -19.57 0.76
N ALA A 42 -18.52 -18.61 -0.16
CA ALA A 42 -17.61 -17.48 -0.03
C ALA A 42 -18.11 -16.43 0.98
N LEU A 43 -19.43 -16.32 1.16
CA LEU A 43 -20.08 -15.38 2.08
C LEU A 43 -20.42 -16.01 3.43
N ASP A 44 -20.18 -17.32 3.60
CA ASP A 44 -20.18 -17.95 4.91
C ASP A 44 -18.87 -17.60 5.63
N TRP A 45 -18.91 -16.52 6.41
CA TRP A 45 -17.76 -16.02 7.17
C TRP A 45 -17.19 -17.02 8.17
N SER A 46 -17.93 -18.08 8.51
CA SER A 46 -17.38 -19.16 9.33
C SER A 46 -16.33 -20.01 8.60
N ASN A 47 -16.22 -19.89 7.26
CA ASN A 47 -15.19 -20.53 6.46
C ASN A 47 -13.84 -19.80 6.45
N TYR A 48 -13.71 -18.67 7.14
CA TYR A 48 -12.45 -17.90 7.20
C TYR A 48 -11.84 -17.94 8.59
N GLU A 49 -10.52 -17.92 8.66
CA GLU A 49 -9.76 -17.89 9.91
C GLU A 49 -8.77 -16.71 9.93
N LYS A 50 -9.08 -15.66 10.69
CA LYS A 50 -8.17 -14.55 11.03
C LYS A 50 -7.22 -14.99 12.14
N VAL A 51 -6.07 -15.52 11.73
CA VAL A 51 -4.99 -16.01 12.58
C VAL A 51 -4.08 -14.87 13.01
N LEU A 52 -3.91 -14.67 14.32
CA LEU A 52 -2.93 -13.74 14.87
C LEU A 52 -1.51 -14.24 14.64
N LEU A 53 -0.70 -13.44 13.93
CA LEU A 53 0.73 -13.70 13.71
C LEU A 53 1.59 -12.99 14.76
N SER A 54 1.29 -11.73 15.07
CA SER A 54 2.05 -10.96 16.06
C SER A 54 1.27 -9.79 16.65
N LYS A 55 1.48 -9.53 17.95
CA LYS A 55 1.11 -8.26 18.62
C LYS A 55 2.29 -7.31 18.78
N ASN A 56 3.49 -7.72 18.37
CA ASN A 56 4.71 -6.94 18.49
C ASN A 56 4.98 -6.15 17.20
N THR A 57 4.07 -5.23 16.85
CA THR A 57 4.13 -4.48 15.58
C THR A 57 4.77 -3.10 15.72
N GLY A 58 4.85 -2.54 16.93
CA GLY A 58 5.25 -1.13 17.11
C GLY A 58 4.09 -0.20 16.77
N GLU A 59 4.36 0.99 16.26
CA GLU A 59 3.36 1.82 15.59
C GLU A 59 3.34 1.40 14.10
N PRO A 60 2.54 0.40 13.70
CA PRO A 60 2.67 -0.22 12.39
C PRO A 60 2.37 0.78 11.29
N ILE A 61 3.14 0.74 10.20
CA ILE A 61 2.81 1.49 8.99
C ILE A 61 2.55 0.51 7.86
N GLY A 62 3.58 -0.02 7.19
CA GLY A 62 3.44 -0.93 6.07
C GLY A 62 3.97 -2.34 6.33
N MET A 63 3.61 -3.28 5.46
CA MET A 63 4.12 -4.66 5.45
C MET A 63 4.43 -5.15 4.03
N ALA A 64 5.21 -6.23 3.95
CA ALA A 64 5.43 -6.96 2.72
C ALA A 64 5.56 -8.46 3.03
N VAL A 65 4.76 -9.29 2.36
CA VAL A 65 4.74 -10.75 2.57
C VAL A 65 5.83 -11.43 1.73
N MET A 66 6.74 -12.13 2.40
CA MET A 66 7.87 -12.80 1.75
C MET A 66 7.43 -14.12 1.07
N PRO A 67 8.20 -14.62 0.07
CA PRO A 67 7.88 -15.87 -0.63
C PRO A 67 7.75 -17.13 0.25
N ASP A 68 8.32 -17.11 1.46
CA ASP A 68 8.20 -18.19 2.44
C ASP A 68 7.05 -18.03 3.43
N GLY A 69 6.26 -16.96 3.29
CA GLY A 69 5.11 -16.60 4.12
C GLY A 69 5.47 -15.82 5.39
N SER A 70 6.76 -15.53 5.63
CA SER A 70 7.17 -14.57 6.66
C SER A 70 6.88 -13.13 6.23
N VAL A 71 6.84 -12.20 7.16
CA VAL A 71 6.38 -10.82 6.89
C VAL A 71 7.40 -9.81 7.39
N LEU A 72 7.81 -8.91 6.52
CA LEU A 72 8.49 -7.67 6.92
C LEU A 72 7.45 -6.61 7.21
N HIS A 73 7.57 -5.88 8.31
CA HIS A 73 6.69 -4.74 8.62
C HIS A 73 7.44 -3.59 9.28
N THR A 74 7.01 -2.37 8.96
CA THR A 74 7.60 -1.14 9.45
C THR A 74 6.83 -0.60 10.63
N ALA A 75 7.53 0.11 11.51
CA ALA A 75 6.92 1.06 12.42
C ALA A 75 7.43 2.47 12.13
N ARG A 76 6.58 3.48 12.37
CA ARG A 76 6.85 4.89 12.03
C ARG A 76 8.16 5.42 12.62
N ASP A 77 8.60 4.87 13.76
CA ASP A 77 9.85 5.23 14.44
C ASP A 77 11.14 4.76 13.72
N GLY A 78 11.03 4.09 12.57
CA GLY A 78 12.16 3.62 11.78
C GLY A 78 12.50 2.14 11.99
N ALA A 79 11.83 1.45 12.91
CA ALA A 79 12.06 0.03 13.13
C ALA A 79 11.45 -0.82 12.01
N ILE A 80 12.22 -1.79 11.52
CA ILE A 80 11.78 -2.82 10.56
C ILE A 80 11.80 -4.14 11.31
N ARG A 81 10.68 -4.86 11.24
CA ARG A 81 10.48 -6.13 11.93
C ARG A 81 10.30 -7.25 10.93
N HIS A 82 10.75 -8.44 11.32
CA HIS A 82 10.48 -9.69 10.62
C HIS A 82 9.63 -10.57 11.53
N THR A 83 8.50 -11.05 11.03
CA THR A 83 7.62 -12.01 11.70
C THR A 83 7.64 -13.32 10.94
N ASP A 84 8.00 -14.41 11.60
CA ASP A 84 7.97 -15.77 11.04
C ASP A 84 6.78 -16.55 11.62
N PRO A 85 5.69 -16.78 10.84
CA PRO A 85 4.53 -17.56 11.28
C PRO A 85 4.85 -19.01 11.63
N SER A 86 5.95 -19.57 11.13
CA SER A 86 6.38 -20.95 11.38
C SER A 86 6.98 -21.16 12.77
N THR A 87 7.40 -20.07 13.42
CA THR A 87 7.91 -20.06 14.79
C THR A 87 7.05 -19.21 15.73
N GLY A 88 6.32 -18.23 15.19
CA GLY A 88 5.57 -17.22 15.95
C GLY A 88 6.47 -16.11 16.51
N VAL A 89 7.73 -16.04 16.05
CA VAL A 89 8.71 -15.06 16.53
C VAL A 89 8.59 -13.77 15.71
N THR A 90 8.76 -12.63 16.38
CA THR A 90 8.86 -11.31 15.75
C THR A 90 10.05 -10.56 16.31
N GLU A 91 10.97 -10.15 15.44
CA GLU A 91 12.21 -9.47 15.81
C GLU A 91 12.33 -8.13 15.10
N VAL A 92 12.97 -7.14 15.74
CA VAL A 92 13.42 -5.93 15.05
C VAL A 92 14.74 -6.27 14.35
N VAL A 93 14.71 -6.33 13.03
CA VAL A 93 15.85 -6.75 12.20
C VAL A 93 16.72 -5.58 11.76
N ASN A 94 16.12 -4.40 11.60
CA ASN A 94 16.82 -3.17 11.27
C ASN A 94 16.16 -1.95 11.94
N THR A 95 16.90 -0.85 12.00
CA THR A 95 16.36 0.46 12.38
C THR A 95 17.02 1.53 11.51
N VAL A 96 16.20 2.36 10.86
CA VAL A 96 16.64 3.53 10.08
C VAL A 96 16.41 4.79 10.92
N ASP A 97 17.40 5.69 10.96
CA ASP A 97 17.25 6.97 11.68
C ASP A 97 16.37 7.93 10.89
N VAL A 98 15.18 8.20 11.42
CA VAL A 98 14.14 8.97 10.74
C VAL A 98 13.79 10.26 11.47
N TYR A 99 13.34 11.26 10.71
CA TYR A 99 12.63 12.40 11.27
C TYR A 99 11.20 11.97 11.60
N ALA A 100 10.88 11.86 12.89
CA ALA A 100 9.58 11.42 13.38
C ALA A 100 8.85 12.54 14.12
N ASN A 101 8.15 13.39 13.38
CA ASN A 101 7.27 14.43 13.94
C ASN A 101 5.91 14.38 13.21
N SER A 102 4.81 14.29 13.96
CA SER A 102 3.49 14.02 13.37
C SER A 102 3.52 12.72 12.53
N GLU A 103 3.03 12.74 11.29
CA GLU A 103 3.00 11.56 10.41
C GLU A 103 4.35 11.22 9.77
N ASP A 104 5.36 12.09 9.88
CA ASP A 104 6.69 11.81 9.37
C ASP A 104 7.32 10.61 10.09
N GLY A 105 8.15 9.87 9.37
CA GLY A 105 8.82 8.68 9.85
C GLY A 105 9.14 7.70 8.73
N MET A 106 9.23 6.42 9.07
CA MET A 106 9.19 5.32 8.11
C MET A 106 7.76 5.14 7.60
N GLN A 107 7.60 5.00 6.28
CA GLN A 107 6.32 4.80 5.62
C GLN A 107 6.25 3.37 5.05
N GLY A 108 6.22 3.21 3.72
CA GLY A 108 6.08 1.95 3.03
C GLY A 108 7.33 1.08 3.00
N ILE A 109 7.07 -0.21 2.79
CA ILE A 109 8.04 -1.28 2.52
C ILE A 109 7.43 -2.16 1.42
N ALA A 110 8.23 -2.57 0.44
CA ALA A 110 7.76 -3.49 -0.60
C ALA A 110 8.89 -4.40 -1.08
N LEU A 111 8.54 -5.60 -1.53
CA LEU A 111 9.50 -6.51 -2.16
C LEU A 111 9.54 -6.24 -3.66
N ALA A 112 10.72 -6.28 -4.27
CA ALA A 112 10.79 -6.27 -5.73
C ALA A 112 10.03 -7.47 -6.32
N PRO A 113 9.39 -7.36 -7.51
CA PRO A 113 8.69 -8.48 -8.13
C PRO A 113 9.58 -9.73 -8.35
N ASP A 114 10.88 -9.50 -8.55
CA ASP A 114 11.90 -10.55 -8.71
C ASP A 114 12.67 -10.84 -7.39
N PHE A 115 12.11 -10.50 -6.22
CA PHE A 115 12.79 -10.59 -4.93
C PHE A 115 13.42 -11.96 -4.64
N ALA A 116 12.78 -13.05 -5.07
CA ALA A 116 13.31 -14.40 -4.90
C ALA A 116 14.68 -14.61 -5.61
N GLU A 117 14.95 -13.84 -6.67
CA GLU A 117 16.22 -13.80 -7.37
C GLU A 117 17.10 -12.61 -6.96
N SER A 118 16.51 -11.41 -6.80
CA SER A 118 17.24 -10.15 -6.68
C SER A 118 17.54 -9.75 -5.24
N GLY A 119 16.73 -10.20 -4.28
CA GLY A 119 16.84 -9.84 -2.86
C GLY A 119 16.52 -8.39 -2.54
N TRP A 120 15.98 -7.60 -3.48
CA TRP A 120 15.73 -6.17 -3.26
C TRP A 120 14.45 -5.89 -2.46
N VAL A 121 14.59 -5.11 -1.40
CA VAL A 121 13.50 -4.57 -0.58
C VAL A 121 13.52 -3.05 -0.66
N TYR A 122 12.39 -2.44 -0.98
CA TYR A 122 12.20 -1.01 -1.09
C TYR A 122 11.68 -0.44 0.22
N LEU A 123 12.14 0.76 0.58
CA LEU A 123 11.67 1.52 1.74
C LEU A 123 11.42 2.98 1.32
N TYR A 124 10.36 3.57 1.87
CA TYR A 124 10.11 5.00 1.78
C TYR A 124 10.08 5.63 3.18
N TYR A 125 10.92 6.63 3.42
CA TYR A 125 11.11 7.18 4.77
C TYR A 125 11.54 8.63 4.77
N ALA A 126 11.29 9.31 5.90
CA ALA A 126 11.77 10.64 6.20
C ALA A 126 13.18 10.58 6.83
N PRO A 127 14.30 10.78 6.09
CA PRO A 127 15.64 10.72 6.67
C PRO A 127 15.83 11.78 7.76
N ARG A 128 16.47 11.40 8.88
CA ARG A 128 16.81 12.37 9.92
C ARG A 128 17.88 13.36 9.47
N VAL A 129 18.90 12.85 8.78
CA VAL A 129 20.02 13.62 8.23
C VAL A 129 19.87 13.64 6.72
N MET A 130 19.78 14.85 6.17
CA MET A 130 19.59 15.07 4.73
C MET A 130 20.91 15.44 4.07
N GLU A 131 21.04 15.01 2.82
CA GLU A 131 22.13 15.36 1.90
C GLU A 131 21.66 16.40 0.87
N GLY A 132 22.60 17.21 0.37
CA GLY A 132 22.35 18.27 -0.62
C GLY A 132 22.54 19.68 -0.05
N ASP A 133 22.82 20.64 -0.94
CA ASP A 133 23.03 22.06 -0.55
C ASP A 133 21.69 22.82 -0.38
N ASP A 134 20.59 22.30 -0.92
CA ASP A 134 19.26 22.93 -0.89
C ASP A 134 18.46 22.62 0.39
N TYR A 135 18.97 21.72 1.25
CA TYR A 135 18.32 21.28 2.48
C TYR A 135 19.17 21.58 3.72
N PRO A 136 18.55 21.86 4.87
CA PRO A 136 19.28 21.86 6.13
C PRO A 136 19.81 20.46 6.44
N THR A 137 20.91 20.34 7.17
CA THR A 137 21.45 19.01 7.54
C THR A 137 20.43 18.18 8.32
N THR A 138 19.66 18.82 9.21
CA THR A 138 18.51 18.21 9.89
C THR A 138 17.41 19.25 10.03
N THR A 139 16.16 18.82 9.98
CA THR A 139 15.00 19.67 10.29
C THR A 139 14.88 19.90 11.80
N PRO A 140 14.47 21.10 12.26
CA PRO A 140 14.11 21.33 13.66
C PRO A 140 13.05 20.34 14.16
N SER A 141 13.18 19.95 15.43
CA SER A 141 12.18 19.11 16.09
C SER A 141 10.90 19.92 16.40
N GLY A 142 9.74 19.26 16.31
CA GLY A 142 8.45 19.85 16.64
C GLY A 142 7.78 20.55 15.45
N SER A 143 6.76 21.37 15.75
CA SER A 143 5.98 22.06 14.73
C SER A 143 6.58 23.42 14.36
N ALA A 144 6.56 23.72 13.06
CA ALA A 144 6.83 25.03 12.52
C ALA A 144 5.75 26.03 12.95
N PRO A 145 6.06 27.33 13.06
CA PRO A 145 5.03 28.33 13.29
C PRO A 145 4.11 28.46 12.07
N ASN A 146 2.87 28.89 12.32
CA ASN A 146 1.86 29.11 11.28
C ASN A 146 2.18 30.34 10.42
N SER A 147 2.91 31.30 10.96
CA SER A 147 3.33 32.52 10.27
C SER A 147 4.77 32.85 10.61
N LEU A 148 5.40 33.68 9.79
CA LEU A 148 6.76 34.17 10.02
C LEU A 148 6.86 34.78 11.42
N PRO A 149 7.90 34.42 12.20
CA PRO A 149 8.23 35.14 13.42
C PRO A 149 8.53 36.62 13.15
N GLU A 150 8.34 37.47 14.17
CA GLU A 150 8.59 38.91 14.04
C GLU A 150 10.05 39.18 13.63
N GLY A 151 10.22 39.90 12.51
CA GLY A 151 11.53 40.31 12.00
C GLY A 151 12.19 39.31 11.04
N GLU A 152 11.57 38.15 10.81
CA GLU A 152 12.03 37.17 9.82
C GLU A 152 11.44 37.46 8.43
N ASP A 153 12.09 36.91 7.40
CA ASP A 153 11.60 36.86 6.02
C ASP A 153 11.37 35.41 5.55
N GLU A 154 10.96 35.23 4.30
CA GLU A 154 10.61 33.90 3.76
C GLU A 154 11.76 32.88 3.81
N SER A 155 13.03 33.32 3.89
CA SER A 155 14.16 32.39 4.08
C SER A 155 14.12 31.64 5.41
N TYR A 156 13.34 32.12 6.39
CA TYR A 156 13.06 31.39 7.61
C TYR A 156 12.50 29.99 7.34
N TRP A 157 11.72 29.80 6.28
CA TRP A 157 11.14 28.50 5.95
C TRP A 157 12.16 27.47 5.44
N ASP A 158 13.34 27.91 5.00
CA ASP A 158 14.39 27.02 4.47
C ASP A 158 14.86 25.99 5.49
N GLN A 159 14.86 26.34 6.79
CA GLN A 159 15.21 25.39 7.86
C GLN A 159 14.21 24.23 8.01
N TRP A 160 13.02 24.37 7.43
CA TRP A 160 11.94 23.40 7.48
C TRP A 160 11.78 22.62 6.17
N LYS A 161 12.61 22.90 5.15
CA LYS A 161 12.67 22.08 3.94
C LYS A 161 13.17 20.68 4.27
N GLY A 162 12.66 19.69 3.55
CA GLY A 162 13.19 18.34 3.55
C GLY A 162 12.64 17.50 2.40
N TYR A 163 12.91 16.20 2.46
CA TYR A 163 12.34 15.23 1.52
C TYR A 163 12.05 13.91 2.22
N ASN A 164 11.12 13.14 1.67
CA ASN A 164 11.06 11.70 1.88
C ASN A 164 11.90 10.99 0.81
N GLN A 165 12.54 9.88 1.17
CA GLN A 165 13.48 9.14 0.35
C GLN A 165 12.91 7.76 0.01
N LEU A 166 12.81 7.45 -1.28
CA LEU A 166 12.64 6.09 -1.78
C LEU A 166 14.02 5.48 -1.99
N SER A 167 14.32 4.39 -1.29
CA SER A 167 15.56 3.62 -1.43
C SER A 167 15.27 2.13 -1.54
N ARG A 168 16.22 1.35 -2.06
CA ARG A 168 16.19 -0.12 -1.95
C ARG A 168 17.46 -0.69 -1.34
N PHE A 169 17.33 -1.85 -0.71
CA PHE A 169 18.37 -2.55 0.07
C PHE A 169 18.33 -4.04 -0.23
N GLN A 170 19.49 -4.70 -0.17
CA GLN A 170 19.59 -6.15 -0.29
C GLN A 170 19.19 -6.83 1.02
N TRP A 171 18.38 -7.88 0.90
CA TRP A 171 18.06 -8.81 1.98
C TRP A 171 19.19 -9.84 2.17
N ASP A 172 19.75 -9.90 3.38
CA ASP A 172 20.68 -10.94 3.79
C ASP A 172 19.91 -12.06 4.52
N ALA A 173 19.68 -13.15 3.80
CA ALA A 173 18.96 -14.32 4.31
C ALA A 173 19.71 -15.07 5.42
N GLU A 174 21.04 -14.95 5.53
CA GLU A 174 21.80 -15.56 6.63
C GLU A 174 21.70 -14.71 7.90
N ALA A 175 21.71 -13.38 7.75
CA ALA A 175 21.55 -12.44 8.85
C ALA A 175 20.09 -12.22 9.28
N HIS A 176 19.12 -12.62 8.46
CA HIS A 176 17.70 -12.30 8.61
C HIS A 176 17.47 -10.78 8.74
N ALA A 177 18.16 -9.98 7.93
CA ALA A 177 18.10 -8.52 7.98
C ALA A 177 18.44 -7.89 6.62
N LEU A 178 18.12 -6.61 6.45
CA LEU A 178 18.59 -5.79 5.34
C LEU A 178 20.07 -5.42 5.55
N ASP A 179 20.90 -5.58 4.51
CA ASP A 179 22.24 -5.00 4.47
C ASP A 179 22.13 -3.51 4.12
N LEU A 180 22.06 -2.66 5.16
CA LEU A 180 21.93 -1.21 5.00
C LEU A 180 23.11 -0.56 4.25
N SER A 181 24.24 -1.26 4.08
CA SER A 181 25.37 -0.74 3.28
C SER A 181 25.14 -0.81 1.77
N THR A 182 24.10 -1.54 1.33
CA THR A 182 23.73 -1.71 -0.08
C THR A 182 22.74 -0.67 -0.59
N GLU A 183 22.44 0.35 0.20
CA GLU A 183 21.45 1.38 -0.12
C GLU A 183 21.65 1.94 -1.53
N GLN A 184 20.59 1.85 -2.32
CA GLN A 184 20.44 2.59 -3.57
C GLN A 184 19.32 3.62 -3.39
N LYS A 185 19.69 4.90 -3.35
CA LYS A 185 18.74 6.03 -3.30
C LYS A 185 18.18 6.30 -4.69
N ILE A 186 16.87 6.21 -4.83
CA ILE A 186 16.19 6.21 -6.13
C ILE A 186 15.55 7.58 -6.40
N LEU A 187 14.65 8.02 -5.52
CA LEU A 187 13.83 9.22 -5.73
C LEU A 187 13.64 9.97 -4.42
N GLN A 188 13.66 11.31 -4.49
CA GLN A 188 13.37 12.20 -3.39
C GLN A 188 12.07 12.96 -3.68
N VAL A 189 11.15 12.95 -2.72
CA VAL A 189 9.89 13.71 -2.78
C VAL A 189 10.00 14.86 -1.79
N GLU A 190 10.01 16.08 -2.29
CA GLU A 190 10.19 17.28 -1.47
C GLU A 190 9.00 17.51 -0.53
N VAL A 191 9.29 17.93 0.70
CA VAL A 191 8.30 18.24 1.72
C VAL A 191 8.66 19.49 2.50
N GLN A 192 7.63 20.16 3.00
CA GLN A 192 7.69 21.21 3.98
C GLN A 192 7.41 20.59 5.35
N ARG A 193 8.45 20.40 6.16
CA ARG A 193 8.34 19.80 7.49
C ARG A 193 7.83 20.79 8.53
N GLY A 194 7.49 20.27 9.70
CA GLY A 194 7.04 21.05 10.85
C GLY A 194 5.55 21.42 10.79
N GLN A 195 4.87 21.21 9.67
CA GLN A 195 3.43 21.05 9.66
C GLN A 195 3.12 19.57 9.49
N CYS A 196 2.07 19.10 10.15
CA CYS A 196 1.37 17.89 9.72
C CYS A 196 0.66 18.22 8.38
N CYS A 197 0.25 17.33 7.49
CA CYS A 197 0.10 15.88 7.53
C CYS A 197 0.27 15.37 6.07
N HIS A 198 -0.24 14.17 5.78
CA HIS A 198 -0.42 13.60 4.45
C HIS A 198 0.90 13.31 3.76
N VAL A 199 1.55 12.25 4.22
CA VAL A 199 2.83 11.79 3.69
C VAL A 199 2.67 10.77 2.56
N GLY A 200 1.50 10.13 2.44
CA GLY A 200 1.30 8.95 1.58
C GLY A 200 2.35 7.89 1.89
N GLY A 201 2.92 7.29 0.85
CA GLY A 201 4.19 6.59 0.95
C GLY A 201 4.13 5.09 0.78
N ASP A 202 3.09 4.60 0.13
CA ASP A 202 2.95 3.21 -0.24
C ASP A 202 3.66 2.89 -1.56
N ILE A 203 4.14 1.66 -1.70
CA ILE A 203 4.97 1.23 -2.82
C ILE A 203 4.41 -0.06 -3.39
N ASP A 204 4.20 -0.09 -4.70
CA ASP A 204 3.83 -1.32 -5.39
C ASP A 204 4.39 -1.36 -6.83
N PHE A 205 4.18 -2.45 -7.55
CA PHE A 205 4.82 -2.71 -8.83
C PHE A 205 3.85 -3.27 -9.87
N ASP A 206 4.00 -2.84 -11.11
CA ASP A 206 3.37 -3.56 -12.23
C ASP A 206 4.18 -4.80 -12.65
N ALA A 207 3.59 -5.63 -13.52
CA ALA A 207 4.23 -6.82 -14.07
C ALA A 207 5.50 -6.53 -14.92
N GLU A 208 5.77 -5.26 -15.27
CA GLU A 208 6.96 -4.83 -15.99
C GLU A 208 8.08 -4.40 -15.03
N GLY A 209 7.82 -4.38 -13.72
CA GLY A 209 8.75 -3.99 -12.68
C GLY A 209 8.87 -2.47 -12.51
N ASN A 210 7.90 -1.69 -13.02
CA ASN A 210 7.85 -0.26 -12.73
C ASN A 210 7.36 -0.07 -11.29
N VAL A 211 8.01 0.84 -10.57
CA VAL A 211 7.62 1.24 -9.22
C VAL A 211 6.51 2.26 -9.31
N TYR A 212 5.43 2.01 -8.58
CA TYR A 212 4.43 3.00 -8.20
C TYR A 212 4.68 3.46 -6.77
N LEU A 213 4.65 4.77 -6.54
CA LEU A 213 4.83 5.38 -5.22
C LEU A 213 3.72 6.40 -4.97
N SER A 214 2.95 6.21 -3.91
CA SER A 214 1.97 7.21 -3.48
C SER A 214 2.62 8.31 -2.65
N THR A 215 2.16 9.54 -2.82
CA THR A 215 2.65 10.71 -2.07
C THR A 215 1.48 11.59 -1.67
N GLY A 216 1.43 12.00 -0.41
CA GLY A 216 0.44 12.98 0.05
C GLY A 216 0.82 14.42 -0.32
N ASP A 217 -0.15 15.32 -0.23
CA ASP A 217 -0.02 16.74 -0.62
C ASP A 217 0.91 17.54 0.29
N ASN A 218 1.24 16.99 1.47
CA ASN A 218 2.03 17.63 2.50
C ASN A 218 1.43 18.99 2.94
N THR A 219 0.10 19.03 3.09
CA THR A 219 -0.65 20.19 3.58
C THR A 219 -1.63 19.79 4.69
N PRO A 220 -1.62 20.47 5.86
CA PRO A 220 -2.48 20.08 6.97
C PRO A 220 -3.96 20.34 6.68
N ALA A 221 -4.80 19.38 7.07
CA ALA A 221 -6.25 19.60 7.22
C ALA A 221 -6.57 20.79 8.14
N SER A 222 -5.74 21.01 9.17
CA SER A 222 -5.85 22.09 10.15
C SER A 222 -5.32 23.45 9.68
N THR A 223 -5.09 23.63 8.38
CA THR A 223 -4.67 24.91 7.79
C THR A 223 -5.51 26.08 8.32
N PRO A 224 -4.90 27.11 8.93
CA PRO A 224 -5.63 28.23 9.51
C PRO A 224 -6.55 28.92 8.49
N GLY A 225 -7.85 28.98 8.81
CA GLY A 225 -8.89 29.61 7.99
C GLY A 225 -9.53 28.71 6.92
N ALA A 226 -9.01 27.49 6.73
CA ALA A 226 -9.61 26.52 5.81
C ALA A 226 -10.97 26.03 6.32
N ASN A 227 -11.11 25.88 7.65
CA ASN A 227 -12.34 25.49 8.33
C ASN A 227 -12.96 24.20 7.75
N GLY A 228 -12.12 23.20 7.46
CA GLY A 228 -12.53 21.92 6.88
C GLY A 228 -12.73 21.91 5.36
N PHE A 229 -12.56 23.04 4.66
CA PHE A 229 -12.57 23.07 3.20
C PHE A 229 -11.14 22.99 2.63
N THR A 230 -11.01 23.13 1.31
CA THR A 230 -9.71 23.15 0.62
C THR A 230 -8.69 24.10 1.30
N PRO A 231 -7.47 23.65 1.61
CA PRO A 231 -6.41 24.45 2.22
C PRO A 231 -5.51 25.08 1.14
N ILE A 232 -5.82 26.32 0.76
CA ILE A 232 -5.11 27.08 -0.28
C ILE A 232 -4.58 28.43 0.25
N ASN A 233 -4.12 28.46 1.51
CA ASN A 233 -3.72 29.70 2.18
C ASN A 233 -2.28 30.10 1.84
N ASN A 234 -2.13 31.08 0.95
CA ASN A 234 -0.86 31.71 0.61
C ASN A 234 -0.76 33.18 1.05
N ALA A 235 -1.50 33.58 2.09
CA ALA A 235 -1.43 34.95 2.58
C ALA A 235 0.01 35.33 2.97
N PRO A 236 0.46 36.59 2.74
CA PRO A 236 1.85 36.97 2.97
C PRO A 236 2.36 36.63 4.38
N GLY A 237 3.48 35.93 4.44
CA GLY A 237 4.11 35.50 5.69
C GLY A 237 3.48 34.28 6.36
N MET A 238 2.44 33.67 5.80
CA MET A 238 1.95 32.36 6.26
C MET A 238 2.92 31.24 5.85
N ASN A 239 2.88 30.13 6.59
CA ASN A 239 3.68 28.96 6.29
C ASN A 239 3.34 28.40 4.89
N PRO A 240 4.32 28.16 4.00
CA PRO A 240 4.07 27.63 2.67
C PRO A 240 3.29 26.31 2.68
N GLY A 241 3.44 25.50 3.74
CA GLY A 241 2.74 24.23 3.92
C GLY A 241 1.21 24.34 3.86
N PHE A 242 0.63 25.53 4.02
CA PHE A 242 -0.81 25.76 4.04
C PHE A 242 -1.47 25.96 2.67
N ASP A 243 -0.70 25.90 1.58
CA ASP A 243 -1.23 26.01 0.23
C ASP A 243 -1.03 24.70 -0.56
N ALA A 244 -2.06 23.85 -0.60
CA ALA A 244 -2.02 22.57 -1.32
C ALA A 244 -1.79 22.72 -2.84
N ARG A 245 -2.05 23.92 -3.40
CA ARG A 245 -1.82 24.19 -4.84
C ARG A 245 -0.35 24.15 -5.23
N ARG A 246 0.57 24.29 -4.26
CA ARG A 246 2.02 24.20 -4.50
C ARG A 246 2.49 22.76 -4.74
N GLY A 247 1.74 21.78 -4.22
CA GLY A 247 2.02 20.35 -4.27
C GLY A 247 1.04 19.67 -5.22
N ALA A 248 -0.01 19.07 -4.68
CA ALA A 248 -1.04 18.34 -5.43
C ALA A 248 -1.60 19.11 -6.65
N GLY A 249 -1.76 20.43 -6.50
CA GLY A 249 -2.25 21.30 -7.56
C GLY A 249 -1.19 21.81 -8.55
N SER A 250 0.04 21.30 -8.51
CA SER A 250 1.15 21.74 -9.37
C SER A 250 1.63 20.59 -10.26
N THR A 251 1.68 20.82 -11.58
CA THR A 251 2.20 19.83 -12.53
C THR A 251 3.71 19.61 -12.40
N ASN A 252 4.42 20.47 -11.67
CA ASN A 252 5.86 20.42 -11.49
C ASN A 252 6.29 19.99 -10.07
N ASP A 253 5.42 19.29 -9.35
CA ASP A 253 5.66 18.80 -7.99
C ASP A 253 5.38 17.30 -7.90
N LEU A 254 5.96 16.61 -6.91
CA LEU A 254 5.78 15.17 -6.71
C LEU A 254 4.87 14.83 -5.53
N ARG A 255 4.34 15.83 -4.83
CA ARG A 255 3.39 15.66 -3.71
C ARG A 255 1.95 15.58 -4.23
N GLY A 256 1.12 14.83 -3.52
CA GLY A 256 -0.29 14.68 -3.86
C GLY A 256 -0.49 13.92 -5.17
N ALA A 257 0.20 12.79 -5.30
CA ALA A 257 0.36 12.08 -6.56
C ALA A 257 0.53 10.57 -6.37
N ILE A 258 0.36 9.83 -7.47
CA ILE A 258 0.93 8.50 -7.65
C ILE A 258 1.98 8.62 -8.74
N LEU A 259 3.23 8.31 -8.37
CA LEU A 259 4.39 8.39 -9.25
C LEU A 259 4.66 7.04 -9.89
N ARG A 260 5.12 7.01 -11.14
CA ARG A 260 5.51 5.78 -11.83
C ARG A 260 6.89 5.93 -12.48
N VAL A 261 7.84 5.09 -12.07
CA VAL A 261 9.23 5.08 -12.59
C VAL A 261 9.75 3.66 -12.81
N HIS A 262 10.73 3.48 -13.70
CA HIS A 262 11.42 2.20 -13.87
C HIS A 262 12.80 2.26 -13.22
N VAL A 263 13.08 1.40 -12.23
CA VAL A 263 14.36 1.45 -11.50
C VAL A 263 15.39 0.54 -12.15
N GLU A 264 16.50 1.12 -12.57
CA GLU A 264 17.62 0.43 -13.21
C GLU A 264 18.49 -0.32 -12.19
N GLU A 265 19.35 -1.24 -12.65
CA GLU A 265 20.20 -2.07 -11.78
C GLU A 265 21.12 -1.26 -10.84
N ASP A 266 21.57 -0.07 -11.27
CA ASP A 266 22.46 0.79 -10.49
C ASP A 266 21.73 1.70 -9.48
N GLY A 267 20.40 1.64 -9.43
CA GLY A 267 19.56 2.45 -8.55
C GLY A 267 19.12 3.78 -9.15
N SER A 268 19.60 4.15 -10.35
CA SER A 268 18.98 5.22 -11.13
C SER A 268 17.61 4.78 -11.64
N TYR A 269 16.82 5.70 -12.19
CA TYR A 269 15.54 5.36 -12.80
C TYR A 269 15.35 6.02 -14.17
N THR A 270 14.47 5.42 -14.97
CA THR A 270 13.96 5.96 -16.23
C THR A 270 12.45 6.20 -16.14
N ILE A 271 11.90 6.97 -17.08
CA ILE A 271 10.46 7.26 -17.15
C ILE A 271 9.80 6.27 -18.12
N PRO A 272 8.87 5.43 -17.66
CA PRO A 272 8.05 4.59 -18.54
C PRO A 272 7.19 5.42 -19.49
N GLU A 273 6.83 4.85 -20.63
CA GLU A 273 5.81 5.44 -21.50
C GLU A 273 4.43 5.38 -20.81
N GLY A 274 3.58 6.38 -21.07
CA GLY A 274 2.20 6.40 -20.57
C GLY A 274 1.99 7.10 -19.23
N ASN A 275 2.99 7.84 -18.72
CA ASN A 275 2.78 8.82 -17.65
C ASN A 275 2.04 10.07 -18.17
N LEU A 276 1.52 10.89 -17.24
CA LEU A 276 0.66 12.04 -17.54
C LEU A 276 1.36 13.09 -18.41
N PHE A 277 2.69 13.24 -18.24
CA PHE A 277 3.50 14.21 -18.98
C PHE A 277 4.71 13.54 -19.65
N GLU A 278 4.94 13.90 -20.90
CA GLU A 278 6.10 13.44 -21.66
C GLU A 278 7.41 14.04 -21.10
N PRO A 279 8.50 13.25 -21.04
CA PRO A 279 9.81 13.74 -20.60
C PRO A 279 10.27 15.00 -21.37
N GLY A 280 10.66 16.03 -20.61
CA GLY A 280 11.15 17.31 -21.16
C GLY A 280 10.06 18.34 -21.44
N THR A 281 8.80 18.07 -21.08
CA THR A 281 7.72 19.06 -21.10
C THR A 281 7.96 20.13 -20.03
N GLU A 282 8.08 21.39 -20.45
CA GLU A 282 8.38 22.52 -19.55
C GLU A 282 7.27 22.71 -18.50
N GLY A 283 7.67 22.95 -17.24
CA GLY A 283 6.72 23.13 -16.14
C GLY A 283 6.01 21.85 -15.70
N THR A 284 6.57 20.67 -16.00
CA THR A 284 5.96 19.39 -15.61
C THR A 284 6.98 18.37 -15.10
N ARG A 285 6.51 17.45 -14.25
CA ARG A 285 7.25 16.26 -13.81
C ARG A 285 6.81 15.02 -14.58
N PRO A 286 7.70 14.36 -15.33
CA PRO A 286 7.35 13.18 -16.10
C PRO A 286 7.14 11.92 -15.23
N GLU A 287 7.46 11.96 -13.94
CA GLU A 287 7.19 10.89 -12.98
C GLU A 287 5.69 10.75 -12.64
N LEU A 288 4.88 11.80 -12.88
CA LEU A 288 3.47 11.83 -12.52
C LEU A 288 2.65 10.86 -13.39
N PHE A 289 2.08 9.83 -12.77
CA PHE A 289 1.06 8.98 -13.39
C PHE A 289 -0.34 9.48 -13.01
N VAL A 290 -0.56 9.73 -11.72
CA VAL A 290 -1.72 10.46 -11.21
C VAL A 290 -1.25 11.69 -10.45
N MET A 291 -1.91 12.83 -10.66
CA MET A 291 -1.71 14.05 -9.87
C MET A 291 -3.03 14.51 -9.24
N GLY A 292 -2.97 15.52 -8.36
CA GLY A 292 -4.17 16.13 -7.80
C GLY A 292 -4.87 15.22 -6.78
N LEU A 293 -4.07 14.59 -5.91
CA LEU A 293 -4.53 13.77 -4.79
C LEU A 293 -4.18 14.46 -3.46
N ARG A 294 -4.94 14.19 -2.40
CA ARG A 294 -4.70 14.80 -1.08
C ARG A 294 -3.80 13.94 -0.20
N ASN A 295 -4.24 12.73 0.12
CA ASN A 295 -3.51 11.74 0.91
C ASN A 295 -3.87 10.32 0.45
N PRO A 296 -3.34 9.88 -0.70
CA PRO A 296 -3.46 8.50 -1.16
C PRO A 296 -2.57 7.58 -0.30
N PHE A 297 -3.03 7.25 0.91
CA PHE A 297 -2.18 6.62 1.92
C PHE A 297 -1.76 5.21 1.51
N ARG A 298 -2.64 4.47 0.84
CA ARG A 298 -2.42 3.09 0.36
C ARG A 298 -2.86 2.91 -1.08
N ILE A 299 -2.07 2.15 -1.83
CA ILE A 299 -2.31 1.82 -3.23
C ILE A 299 -2.17 0.30 -3.45
N ASP A 300 -2.74 -0.18 -4.54
CA ASP A 300 -2.50 -1.52 -5.08
C ASP A 300 -2.31 -1.42 -6.58
N VAL A 301 -1.40 -2.21 -7.14
CA VAL A 301 -1.18 -2.35 -8.58
C VAL A 301 -1.50 -3.80 -8.97
N ASP A 302 -2.64 -3.97 -9.64
CA ASP A 302 -3.06 -5.26 -10.18
C ASP A 302 -2.12 -5.67 -11.32
N ASP A 303 -1.17 -6.57 -11.06
CA ASP A 303 -0.17 -7.04 -12.02
C ASP A 303 -0.77 -7.79 -13.23
N VAL A 304 -2.03 -8.24 -13.14
CA VAL A 304 -2.75 -8.91 -14.23
C VAL A 304 -3.33 -7.89 -15.21
N THR A 305 -3.90 -6.79 -14.69
CA THR A 305 -4.58 -5.79 -15.52
C THR A 305 -3.77 -4.52 -15.77
N GLY A 306 -2.75 -4.26 -14.96
CA GLY A 306 -1.97 -3.02 -14.93
C GLY A 306 -2.72 -1.84 -14.29
N ALA A 307 -3.85 -2.10 -13.64
CA ALA A 307 -4.62 -1.05 -12.97
C ALA A 307 -3.99 -0.71 -11.61
N VAL A 308 -3.83 0.58 -11.33
CA VAL A 308 -3.56 1.05 -9.96
C VAL A 308 -4.88 1.42 -9.29
N SER A 309 -5.03 1.13 -8.01
CA SER A 309 -6.17 1.55 -7.19
C SER A 309 -5.72 2.20 -5.89
N TRP A 310 -6.52 3.12 -5.35
CA TRP A 310 -6.21 3.86 -4.13
C TRP A 310 -7.47 4.41 -3.44
N GLY A 311 -7.35 4.61 -2.13
CA GLY A 311 -8.25 5.47 -1.35
C GLY A 311 -7.56 6.82 -1.11
N ASP A 312 -8.32 7.92 -1.17
CA ASP A 312 -7.82 9.27 -0.92
C ASP A 312 -8.62 9.95 0.21
N TYR A 313 -7.93 10.36 1.28
CA TYR A 313 -8.56 11.11 2.38
C TYR A 313 -8.84 12.53 1.93
N GLY A 314 -10.10 12.97 1.96
CA GLY A 314 -10.46 14.37 1.71
C GLY A 314 -10.54 15.26 2.94
N PRO A 315 -11.14 16.45 2.80
CA PRO A 315 -11.13 17.49 3.84
C PRO A 315 -12.29 17.34 4.85
N ASP A 316 -12.25 18.08 5.96
CA ASP A 316 -13.09 17.79 7.14
C ASP A 316 -14.44 18.55 7.23
N SER A 317 -14.86 19.27 6.18
CA SER A 317 -16.09 20.07 6.25
C SER A 317 -17.31 19.15 6.23
N GLY A 318 -18.03 19.04 7.36
CA GLY A 318 -19.24 18.21 7.41
C GLY A 318 -20.45 18.73 6.60
N VAL A 319 -20.36 19.92 5.98
CA VAL A 319 -21.43 20.48 5.13
C VAL A 319 -20.87 21.28 3.97
N ALA A 320 -21.61 21.32 2.86
CA ALA A 320 -21.28 22.15 1.71
C ALA A 320 -21.53 23.65 2.01
N SER A 321 -20.89 24.52 1.24
CA SER A 321 -21.07 25.96 1.32
C SER A 321 -21.21 26.58 -0.06
N ASP A 322 -22.29 27.33 -0.28
CA ASP A 322 -22.54 28.11 -1.50
C ASP A 322 -21.45 29.18 -1.76
N GLU A 323 -20.63 29.50 -0.75
CA GLU A 323 -19.55 30.49 -0.84
C GLU A 323 -18.16 29.84 -0.89
N ARG A 324 -18.02 28.52 -0.74
CA ARG A 324 -16.71 27.86 -0.75
C ARG A 324 -16.62 26.66 -1.67
N GLY A 325 -17.62 25.79 -1.68
CA GLY A 325 -17.60 24.54 -2.43
C GLY A 325 -18.24 23.38 -1.68
N PRO A 326 -17.93 22.13 -2.09
CA PRO A 326 -18.55 20.93 -1.54
C PRO A 326 -18.21 20.71 -0.06
N MET A 327 -18.92 19.78 0.56
CA MET A 327 -18.49 19.20 1.83
C MET A 327 -17.24 18.33 1.63
N GLY A 328 -16.68 17.87 2.74
CA GLY A 328 -15.70 16.81 2.79
C GLY A 328 -16.29 15.51 2.27
N TYR A 329 -15.57 14.91 1.34
CA TYR A 329 -15.76 13.51 0.92
C TYR A 329 -14.42 12.81 1.08
N VAL A 330 -14.41 11.51 1.20
CA VAL A 330 -13.24 10.71 0.84
C VAL A 330 -13.52 9.99 -0.48
N GLU A 331 -12.48 9.56 -1.16
CA GLU A 331 -12.59 9.02 -2.52
C GLU A 331 -11.91 7.66 -2.62
N TRP A 332 -12.39 6.82 -3.54
CA TRP A 332 -11.69 5.63 -3.97
C TRP A 332 -11.75 5.54 -5.50
N GLN A 333 -10.62 5.13 -6.10
CA GLN A 333 -10.48 5.10 -7.55
C GLN A 333 -9.47 4.05 -8.00
N SER A 334 -9.68 3.54 -9.21
CA SER A 334 -8.79 2.69 -9.99
C SER A 334 -8.65 3.23 -11.41
N THR A 335 -7.47 3.04 -12.00
CA THR A 335 -7.20 3.44 -13.39
C THR A 335 -6.09 2.60 -14.03
N THR A 336 -6.19 2.37 -15.33
CA THR A 336 -5.10 1.87 -16.19
C THR A 336 -4.42 2.98 -16.99
N THR A 337 -4.90 4.22 -16.85
CA THR A 337 -4.42 5.40 -17.61
C THR A 337 -4.10 6.58 -16.70
N PRO A 338 -3.16 7.47 -17.09
CA PRO A 338 -2.81 8.62 -16.26
C PRO A 338 -3.95 9.65 -16.21
N LEU A 339 -4.13 10.30 -15.06
CA LEU A 339 -5.20 11.28 -14.84
C LEU A 339 -4.85 12.36 -13.81
N ASN A 340 -5.67 13.41 -13.73
CA ASN A 340 -5.67 14.40 -12.65
C ASN A 340 -6.92 14.17 -11.77
N GLY A 341 -6.74 13.88 -10.49
CA GLY A 341 -7.82 13.70 -9.50
C GLY A 341 -8.49 15.01 -9.07
N GLY A 342 -7.84 16.15 -9.32
CA GLY A 342 -8.45 17.47 -9.19
C GLY A 342 -8.24 18.18 -7.84
N TRP A 343 -7.78 17.50 -6.79
CA TRP A 343 -7.40 18.17 -5.54
C TRP A 343 -6.26 19.18 -5.80
N PRO A 344 -6.26 20.39 -5.21
CA PRO A 344 -7.19 20.92 -4.21
C PRO A 344 -8.34 21.79 -4.78
N TYR A 345 -8.58 21.73 -6.08
CA TYR A 345 -9.54 22.59 -6.78
C TYR A 345 -10.93 21.97 -6.91
N CYS A 346 -10.96 20.66 -6.97
CA CYS A 346 -12.12 19.82 -7.26
C CYS A 346 -12.20 18.72 -6.22
N HIS A 347 -13.41 18.32 -5.84
CA HIS A 347 -13.59 17.26 -4.84
C HIS A 347 -14.94 16.54 -4.96
N GLY A 348 -14.99 15.30 -4.49
CA GLY A 348 -16.16 14.43 -4.54
C GLY A 348 -16.55 14.13 -5.98
N PRO A 349 -17.81 14.39 -6.41
CA PRO A 349 -18.24 14.20 -7.79
C PRO A 349 -17.70 15.30 -8.74
N ASN A 350 -16.41 15.63 -8.63
CA ASN A 350 -15.70 16.68 -9.35
C ASN A 350 -16.34 18.08 -9.18
N THR A 351 -16.77 18.40 -7.95
CA THR A 351 -17.40 19.69 -7.65
C THR A 351 -16.34 20.75 -7.37
N ASN A 352 -16.51 21.93 -7.95
CA ASN A 352 -15.54 23.03 -7.83
C ASN A 352 -15.52 23.58 -6.39
N TYR A 353 -14.31 23.84 -5.89
CA TYR A 353 -14.07 24.87 -4.88
C TYR A 353 -13.93 26.25 -5.55
N ASN A 354 -13.90 27.30 -4.73
CA ASN A 354 -13.44 28.61 -5.17
C ASN A 354 -12.09 28.99 -4.57
N GLU A 355 -11.49 30.03 -5.14
CA GLU A 355 -10.51 30.83 -4.46
C GLU A 355 -11.09 31.39 -3.16
N TRP A 356 -10.25 31.48 -2.13
CA TRP A 356 -10.65 31.99 -0.83
C TRP A 356 -9.63 32.99 -0.29
N ASP A 357 -10.05 34.20 0.03
CA ASP A 357 -9.19 35.16 0.71
C ASP A 357 -9.15 34.82 2.21
N TYR A 358 -8.05 34.22 2.66
CA TYR A 358 -7.85 33.83 4.07
C TYR A 358 -7.62 35.02 5.01
N ALA A 359 -7.21 36.18 4.49
CA ALA A 359 -7.01 37.37 5.32
C ALA A 359 -8.33 38.08 5.62
N THR A 360 -9.25 38.11 4.66
CA THR A 360 -10.56 38.76 4.83
C THR A 360 -11.72 37.80 5.08
N ALA A 361 -11.48 36.50 4.91
CA ALA A 361 -12.50 35.45 4.95
C ALA A 361 -13.65 35.73 3.96
N THR A 362 -13.31 35.99 2.69
CA THR A 362 -14.28 36.26 1.62
C THR A 362 -14.07 35.38 0.39
N PRO A 363 -15.15 35.04 -0.35
CA PRO A 363 -15.08 34.21 -1.55
C PRO A 363 -14.41 34.93 -2.73
N GLY A 364 -13.65 34.18 -3.51
CA GLY A 364 -13.04 34.57 -4.78
C GLY A 364 -13.72 33.94 -5.99
N GLU A 365 -12.97 33.83 -7.09
CA GLU A 365 -13.43 33.19 -8.32
C GLU A 365 -13.51 31.67 -8.16
N TRP A 366 -14.48 31.04 -8.83
CA TRP A 366 -14.62 29.59 -8.83
C TRP A 366 -13.61 28.96 -9.78
N PHE A 367 -13.03 27.83 -9.39
CA PHE A 367 -12.22 27.03 -10.31
C PHE A 367 -13.08 26.37 -11.38
N ASP A 368 -12.46 25.90 -12.46
CA ASP A 368 -13.12 25.18 -13.55
C ASP A 368 -12.54 23.76 -13.68
N CYS A 369 -13.18 22.80 -13.01
CA CYS A 369 -12.71 21.41 -12.98
C CYS A 369 -12.80 20.72 -14.34
N GLU A 370 -13.82 21.06 -15.16
CA GLU A 370 -14.04 20.46 -16.48
C GLU A 370 -13.04 20.97 -17.52
N ALA A 371 -12.66 22.25 -17.45
CA ALA A 371 -11.70 22.85 -18.37
C ALA A 371 -10.23 22.71 -17.92
N GLY A 372 -10.01 22.45 -16.62
CA GLY A 372 -8.70 22.53 -15.97
C GLY A 372 -8.61 23.78 -15.11
N ALA A 373 -8.34 23.61 -13.82
CA ALA A 373 -8.27 24.71 -12.87
C ALA A 373 -7.03 25.59 -13.11
N GLU A 374 -7.17 26.89 -12.87
CA GLU A 374 -6.04 27.83 -12.86
C GLU A 374 -5.31 27.77 -11.50
N ASN A 375 -4.00 27.51 -11.52
CA ASN A 375 -3.18 27.53 -10.32
C ASN A 375 -2.72 28.96 -10.01
N SER A 376 -3.46 29.64 -9.13
CA SER A 376 -3.17 31.01 -8.70
C SER A 376 -2.18 31.11 -7.53
N SER A 377 -1.57 29.99 -7.11
CA SER A 377 -0.61 29.98 -6.00
C SER A 377 0.60 30.85 -6.30
N THR A 378 1.03 31.65 -5.32
CA THR A 378 2.32 32.35 -5.36
C THR A 378 3.52 31.39 -5.38
N TRP A 379 3.29 30.12 -5.05
CA TRP A 379 4.30 29.06 -5.01
C TRP A 379 4.26 28.13 -6.23
N ASN A 380 3.40 28.41 -7.23
CA ASN A 380 3.30 27.57 -8.42
C ASN A 380 4.61 27.56 -9.21
N THR A 381 5.08 26.37 -9.55
CA THR A 381 6.26 26.12 -10.40
C THR A 381 5.91 25.34 -11.67
N GLY A 382 4.64 24.95 -11.82
CA GLY A 382 4.12 24.18 -12.94
C GLY A 382 3.36 25.04 -13.96
N LEU A 383 2.42 24.40 -14.66
CA LEU A 383 1.54 25.07 -15.61
C LEU A 383 0.57 26.01 -14.89
N ASP A 384 0.16 27.08 -15.58
CA ASP A 384 -0.86 28.00 -15.08
C ASP A 384 -2.26 27.35 -15.07
N VAL A 385 -2.53 26.44 -16.01
CA VAL A 385 -3.79 25.70 -16.14
C VAL A 385 -3.48 24.21 -16.11
N LEU A 386 -4.12 23.49 -15.18
CA LEU A 386 -3.94 22.04 -15.03
C LEU A 386 -4.66 21.26 -16.14
N PRO A 387 -4.30 19.98 -16.36
CA PRO A 387 -5.20 19.05 -17.06
C PRO A 387 -6.58 19.01 -16.39
N PRO A 388 -7.67 18.78 -17.14
CA PRO A 388 -9.01 18.60 -16.57
C PRO A 388 -9.04 17.55 -15.46
N ALA A 389 -9.83 17.81 -14.42
CA ALA A 389 -10.00 16.88 -13.32
C ALA A 389 -10.93 15.71 -13.71
N THR A 390 -10.64 14.54 -13.16
CA THR A 390 -11.38 13.30 -13.37
C THR A 390 -12.17 12.97 -12.12
N ALA A 391 -13.47 12.73 -12.26
CA ALA A 391 -14.29 12.32 -11.13
C ALA A 391 -13.87 10.93 -10.62
N PRO A 392 -13.88 10.68 -9.29
CA PRO A 392 -13.58 9.38 -8.73
C PRO A 392 -14.70 8.37 -9.05
N GLN A 393 -14.37 7.08 -8.99
CA GLN A 393 -15.37 6.01 -9.14
C GLN A 393 -16.28 5.91 -7.91
N VAL A 394 -15.74 6.21 -6.74
CA VAL A 394 -16.45 6.22 -5.45
C VAL A 394 -16.08 7.50 -4.71
N TYR A 395 -17.09 8.15 -4.13
CA TYR A 395 -16.92 9.22 -3.15
C TYR A 395 -17.95 9.02 -2.03
N TYR A 396 -17.56 9.26 -0.77
CA TYR A 396 -18.49 9.16 0.36
C TYR A 396 -18.19 10.12 1.51
N GLY A 397 -19.24 10.50 2.23
CA GLY A 397 -19.21 11.36 3.41
C GLY A 397 -19.44 10.57 4.69
N ASP A 398 -19.98 11.22 5.73
CA ASP A 398 -20.19 10.60 7.05
C ASP A 398 -21.60 9.99 7.20
N ASN A 399 -22.57 10.39 6.36
CA ASN A 399 -23.97 10.06 6.58
C ASN A 399 -24.62 9.43 5.34
N PRO A 400 -25.62 8.56 5.54
CA PRO A 400 -26.46 8.09 4.44
C PRO A 400 -27.08 9.26 3.67
N GLY A 401 -27.02 9.18 2.34
CA GLY A 401 -27.49 10.21 1.41
C GLY A 401 -26.44 11.23 0.97
N ASP A 402 -25.24 11.25 1.60
CA ASP A 402 -24.13 12.09 1.13
C ASP A 402 -23.49 11.52 -0.17
N GLN A 403 -23.71 10.23 -0.46
CA GLN A 403 -23.09 9.46 -1.55
C GLN A 403 -24.07 8.57 -2.32
N PRO A 404 -23.64 7.99 -3.46
CA PRO A 404 -24.43 6.99 -4.19
C PRO A 404 -24.51 5.61 -3.51
N PHE A 405 -23.53 5.28 -2.66
CA PHE A 405 -23.39 3.98 -1.97
C PHE A 405 -23.42 4.19 -0.46
N ASP A 406 -24.61 4.12 0.14
CA ASP A 406 -24.76 4.28 1.60
C ASP A 406 -24.14 3.13 2.40
N GLU A 407 -23.88 1.99 1.74
CA GLU A 407 -23.20 0.84 2.30
C GLU A 407 -21.89 1.22 3.02
N PHE A 408 -21.09 2.14 2.45
CA PHE A 408 -19.81 2.56 3.03
C PHE A 408 -19.92 3.22 4.42
N VAL A 409 -21.09 3.75 4.80
CA VAL A 409 -21.32 4.35 6.13
C VAL A 409 -22.29 3.54 6.99
N GLU A 410 -22.83 2.44 6.45
CA GLU A 410 -23.77 1.55 7.14
C GLU A 410 -23.13 0.23 7.59
N PHE A 411 -22.01 -0.20 6.98
CA PHE A 411 -21.31 -1.44 7.33
C PHE A 411 -20.93 -1.54 8.80
N ASP A 412 -20.34 -0.49 9.35
CA ASP A 412 -20.09 -0.33 10.79
C ASP A 412 -20.23 1.16 11.12
N ALA A 413 -21.45 1.57 11.47
CA ALA A 413 -21.82 2.97 11.61
C ALA A 413 -21.05 3.67 12.74
N GLN A 414 -19.91 4.26 12.38
CA GLN A 414 -19.02 5.05 13.22
C GLN A 414 -18.65 6.36 12.51
N GLY A 415 -18.18 7.36 13.24
CA GLY A 415 -17.83 8.65 12.65
C GLY A 415 -16.39 8.71 12.15
N GLY A 416 -16.14 9.49 11.09
CA GLY A 416 -14.82 9.63 10.49
C GLY A 416 -14.66 8.76 9.25
N GLN A 417 -13.73 9.17 8.38
CA GLN A 417 -13.43 8.47 7.14
C GLN A 417 -11.91 8.36 6.94
N GLY A 418 -11.48 7.25 6.38
CA GLY A 418 -10.11 6.94 6.03
C GLY A 418 -10.01 5.74 5.10
N PRO A 419 -10.39 5.90 3.81
CA PRO A 419 -10.30 4.82 2.84
C PRO A 419 -8.84 4.53 2.50
N MET A 420 -8.59 3.26 2.23
CA MET A 420 -7.30 2.76 1.79
C MET A 420 -7.47 1.97 0.49
N GLY A 421 -6.50 2.08 -0.42
CA GLY A 421 -6.37 1.12 -1.52
C GLY A 421 -5.97 -0.23 -0.94
N GLY A 422 -6.52 -1.30 -1.49
CA GLY A 422 -6.22 -2.66 -1.06
C GLY A 422 -6.14 -3.61 -2.25
N PRO A 423 -5.75 -4.86 -2.01
CA PRO A 423 -5.30 -5.73 -3.07
C PRO A 423 -6.44 -6.18 -3.98
N THR A 424 -6.14 -6.41 -5.26
CA THR A 424 -7.04 -7.13 -6.15
C THR A 424 -6.81 -8.63 -6.06
N PHE A 425 -7.87 -9.42 -5.83
CA PHE A 425 -7.74 -10.87 -5.75
C PHE A 425 -7.84 -11.53 -7.13
N HIS A 426 -6.93 -12.46 -7.43
CA HIS A 426 -6.99 -13.33 -8.61
C HIS A 426 -6.92 -14.79 -8.18
N HIS A 427 -7.92 -15.58 -8.55
CA HIS A 427 -8.04 -16.98 -8.18
C HIS A 427 -7.18 -17.88 -9.08
N ASP A 428 -6.28 -18.67 -8.48
CA ASP A 428 -5.57 -19.75 -9.18
C ASP A 428 -6.27 -21.11 -8.94
N PRO A 429 -6.80 -21.79 -9.98
CA PRO A 429 -7.35 -23.14 -9.85
C PRO A 429 -6.34 -24.20 -9.40
N GLU A 430 -5.03 -23.94 -9.53
CA GLU A 430 -3.95 -24.79 -9.01
C GLU A 430 -3.34 -24.23 -7.70
N GLY A 431 -3.98 -23.21 -7.12
CA GLY A 431 -3.56 -22.50 -5.93
C GLY A 431 -3.57 -23.33 -4.64
N PRO A 432 -3.04 -22.77 -3.55
CA PRO A 432 -3.00 -23.42 -2.24
C PRO A 432 -4.40 -23.61 -1.63
N ASP A 433 -4.53 -24.60 -0.74
CA ASP A 433 -5.82 -24.92 -0.09
C ASP A 433 -6.38 -23.75 0.76
N SER A 434 -5.52 -22.83 1.21
CA SER A 434 -5.89 -21.64 2.01
C SER A 434 -6.38 -20.46 1.17
N GLN A 435 -6.26 -20.56 -0.16
CA GLN A 435 -6.67 -19.51 -1.09
C GLN A 435 -8.18 -19.25 -1.01
N TRP A 436 -8.55 -17.98 -1.15
CA TRP A 436 -9.94 -17.57 -1.18
C TRP A 436 -10.70 -18.12 -2.41
N PRO A 437 -12.03 -18.32 -2.34
CA PRO A 437 -12.81 -18.90 -3.42
C PRO A 437 -12.81 -18.08 -4.73
N GLU A 438 -13.03 -18.75 -5.86
CA GLU A 438 -13.19 -18.15 -7.22
C GLU A 438 -14.25 -17.03 -7.27
N TYR A 439 -15.20 -17.00 -6.33
CA TYR A 439 -16.16 -15.90 -6.18
C TYR A 439 -15.49 -14.52 -6.08
N TRP A 440 -14.32 -14.44 -5.45
CA TRP A 440 -13.60 -13.18 -5.25
C TRP A 440 -12.75 -12.76 -6.46
N ASP A 441 -12.64 -13.61 -7.48
CA ASP A 441 -11.76 -13.38 -8.63
C ASP A 441 -12.05 -12.04 -9.32
N GLY A 442 -11.01 -11.23 -9.49
CA GLY A 442 -11.06 -9.90 -10.08
C GLY A 442 -11.64 -8.79 -9.19
N LYS A 443 -12.15 -9.08 -7.99
CA LYS A 443 -12.66 -8.03 -7.08
C LYS A 443 -11.50 -7.28 -6.44
N ALA A 444 -11.64 -5.95 -6.38
CA ALA A 444 -10.71 -5.09 -5.65
C ALA A 444 -11.14 -5.02 -4.19
N PHE A 445 -10.19 -4.98 -3.27
CA PHE A 445 -10.47 -4.77 -1.85
C PHE A 445 -10.15 -3.32 -1.48
N MET A 446 -11.04 -2.73 -0.68
CA MET A 446 -10.84 -1.45 -0.02
C MET A 446 -10.98 -1.70 1.48
N TYR A 447 -10.26 -0.97 2.31
CA TYR A 447 -10.44 -1.04 3.76
C TYR A 447 -10.51 0.36 4.37
N GLU A 448 -11.24 0.44 5.48
CA GLU A 448 -11.61 1.68 6.15
C GLU A 448 -10.90 1.77 7.50
N PHE A 449 -9.95 2.68 7.61
CA PHE A 449 -9.14 2.85 8.81
C PHE A 449 -9.92 3.43 10.00
N SER A 450 -10.90 4.30 9.75
CA SER A 450 -11.67 4.98 10.81
C SER A 450 -12.93 4.22 11.24
N GLN A 451 -13.48 3.39 10.35
CA GLN A 451 -14.74 2.66 10.54
C GLN A 451 -14.54 1.13 10.62
N ASP A 452 -13.31 0.65 10.68
CA ASP A 452 -12.96 -0.73 11.07
C ASP A 452 -13.48 -1.87 10.15
N TYR A 453 -13.68 -1.60 8.86
CA TYR A 453 -14.21 -2.61 7.92
C TYR A 453 -13.33 -2.85 6.68
N ILE A 454 -13.67 -3.94 5.97
CA ILE A 454 -13.15 -4.28 4.65
C ILE A 454 -14.33 -4.34 3.68
N ALA A 455 -14.17 -3.75 2.51
CA ALA A 455 -15.13 -3.76 1.42
C ALA A 455 -14.57 -4.48 0.18
N GLY A 456 -15.37 -5.36 -0.41
CA GLY A 456 -15.10 -5.97 -1.70
C GLY A 456 -15.82 -5.19 -2.81
N LEU A 457 -15.09 -4.75 -3.83
CA LEU A 457 -15.58 -3.94 -4.93
C LEU A 457 -15.61 -4.76 -6.23
N THR A 458 -16.77 -4.86 -6.86
CA THR A 458 -16.90 -5.45 -8.20
C THR A 458 -16.82 -4.36 -9.25
N ILE A 459 -15.84 -4.48 -10.15
CA ILE A 459 -15.53 -3.46 -11.16
C ILE A 459 -15.32 -4.17 -12.51
N PRO A 460 -16.36 -4.29 -13.35
CA PRO A 460 -16.28 -5.07 -14.59
C PRO A 460 -15.26 -4.54 -15.61
N ASP A 461 -14.97 -3.24 -15.54
CA ASP A 461 -13.94 -2.54 -16.31
C ASP A 461 -13.16 -1.68 -15.31
N ARG A 462 -11.83 -1.80 -15.25
CA ARG A 462 -11.01 -1.17 -14.20
C ARG A 462 -11.11 0.36 -14.19
N ASP A 463 -11.35 0.95 -15.37
CA ASP A 463 -11.59 2.39 -15.54
C ASP A 463 -13.09 2.77 -15.47
N GLY A 464 -13.97 1.77 -15.33
CA GLY A 464 -15.43 1.91 -15.30
C GLY A 464 -16.01 2.08 -13.90
N PRO A 465 -17.33 2.16 -13.73
CA PRO A 465 -17.92 2.34 -12.41
C PRO A 465 -17.79 1.09 -11.53
N VAL A 466 -17.73 1.28 -10.21
CA VAL A 466 -18.02 0.22 -9.24
C VAL A 466 -19.48 -0.18 -9.38
N THR A 467 -19.74 -1.47 -9.58
CA THR A 467 -21.11 -2.00 -9.75
C THR A 467 -21.58 -2.81 -8.55
N HIS A 468 -20.70 -3.14 -7.61
CA HIS A 468 -21.08 -3.80 -6.37
C HIS A 468 -20.10 -3.51 -5.23
N VAL A 469 -20.65 -3.35 -4.02
CA VAL A 469 -19.90 -3.19 -2.77
C VAL A 469 -20.40 -4.22 -1.78
N GLU A 470 -19.47 -4.91 -1.13
CA GLU A 470 -19.78 -5.99 -0.21
C GLU A 470 -18.99 -5.84 1.10
N HIS A 471 -19.62 -6.07 2.25
CA HIS A 471 -18.96 -6.05 3.55
C HIS A 471 -18.21 -7.37 3.78
N VAL A 472 -16.90 -7.36 3.62
CA VAL A 472 -16.04 -8.54 3.74
C VAL A 472 -15.69 -8.75 5.21
N LEU A 473 -15.93 -9.97 5.70
CA LEU A 473 -15.63 -10.38 7.09
C LEU A 473 -16.07 -9.35 8.15
N PRO A 474 -17.38 -9.06 8.25
CA PRO A 474 -17.90 -8.10 9.22
C PRO A 474 -17.46 -8.41 10.66
N ASN A 475 -17.18 -7.36 11.45
CA ASN A 475 -16.76 -7.51 12.84
C ASN A 475 -17.75 -8.29 13.71
N GLU A 476 -19.05 -8.21 13.42
CA GLU A 476 -20.09 -9.05 14.05
C GLU A 476 -19.84 -10.53 13.78
N ALA A 477 -19.54 -10.90 12.53
CA ALA A 477 -19.24 -12.28 12.15
C ALA A 477 -17.92 -12.77 12.75
N LEU A 478 -16.88 -11.93 12.80
CA LEU A 478 -15.61 -12.25 13.47
C LEU A 478 -15.86 -12.52 14.97
N THR A 479 -16.67 -11.69 15.62
CA THR A 479 -17.06 -11.86 17.02
C THR A 479 -17.82 -13.16 17.26
N ASP A 480 -18.83 -13.45 16.43
CA ASP A 480 -19.63 -14.68 16.51
C ASP A 480 -18.77 -15.95 16.31
N ASN A 481 -17.72 -15.85 15.50
CA ASN A 481 -16.76 -16.93 15.26
C ASN A 481 -15.57 -16.92 16.25
N VAL A 482 -15.58 -16.07 17.28
CA VAL A 482 -14.54 -15.97 18.31
C VAL A 482 -13.15 -15.64 17.72
N GLN A 483 -13.14 -14.74 16.74
CA GLN A 483 -11.93 -14.26 16.07
C GLN A 483 -11.63 -12.81 16.48
N ALA A 484 -10.41 -12.36 16.23
CA ALA A 484 -10.08 -10.95 16.42
C ALA A 484 -10.88 -10.11 15.42
N ILE A 485 -11.44 -8.98 15.86
CA ILE A 485 -12.05 -8.01 14.96
C ILE A 485 -10.98 -7.33 14.10
N THR A 486 -11.40 -6.67 13.03
CA THR A 486 -10.60 -5.68 12.30
C THR A 486 -10.76 -4.34 13.01
N ASP A 487 -9.64 -3.66 13.27
CA ASP A 487 -9.59 -2.43 14.09
C ASP A 487 -8.47 -1.53 13.57
N GLY A 488 -8.84 -0.49 12.84
CA GLY A 488 -7.95 0.39 12.11
C GLY A 488 -7.00 -0.35 11.16
N PRO A 489 -7.50 -1.10 10.15
CA PRO A 489 -6.64 -1.73 9.17
C PRO A 489 -5.81 -0.66 8.44
N ILE A 490 -4.48 -0.81 8.46
CA ILE A 490 -3.53 0.16 7.89
C ILE A 490 -2.81 -0.37 6.66
N ASP A 491 -2.72 -1.70 6.51
CA ASP A 491 -2.11 -2.34 5.33
C ASP A 491 -2.69 -3.74 5.07
N MET A 492 -2.78 -4.15 3.79
CA MET A 492 -3.29 -5.45 3.34
C MET A 492 -2.60 -5.96 2.07
N GLU A 493 -2.29 -7.27 2.02
CA GLU A 493 -1.66 -7.90 0.85
C GLU A 493 -2.05 -9.40 0.79
N PHE A 494 -2.26 -9.95 -0.41
CA PHE A 494 -2.38 -11.41 -0.56
C PHE A 494 -0.99 -12.07 -0.60
N GLY A 495 -0.78 -13.06 0.27
CA GLY A 495 0.47 -13.81 0.31
C GLY A 495 0.56 -14.93 -0.73
N PRO A 496 1.75 -15.52 -0.93
CA PRO A 496 1.95 -16.66 -1.84
C PRO A 496 1.23 -17.94 -1.40
N ASP A 497 0.68 -17.98 -0.19
CA ASP A 497 -0.21 -19.02 0.32
C ASP A 497 -1.70 -18.75 0.05
N GLY A 498 -2.02 -17.72 -0.76
CA GLY A 498 -3.38 -17.36 -1.17
C GLY A 498 -4.23 -16.73 -0.05
N SER A 499 -3.63 -16.53 1.12
CA SER A 499 -4.29 -15.90 2.27
C SER A 499 -4.12 -14.39 2.23
N LEU A 500 -5.11 -13.66 2.78
CA LEU A 500 -5.04 -12.22 2.95
C LEU A 500 -4.29 -11.89 4.24
N TYR A 501 -3.20 -11.13 4.17
CA TYR A 501 -2.51 -10.60 5.33
C TYR A 501 -3.07 -9.22 5.65
N VAL A 502 -3.23 -8.94 6.95
CA VAL A 502 -3.80 -7.69 7.44
C VAL A 502 -2.96 -7.15 8.59
N LEU A 503 -2.58 -5.88 8.48
CA LEU A 503 -1.94 -5.12 9.54
C LEU A 503 -2.95 -4.16 10.14
N ASP A 504 -3.32 -4.40 11.40
CA ASP A 504 -4.21 -3.54 12.18
C ASP A 504 -3.37 -2.55 13.01
N TYR A 505 -3.73 -1.28 12.97
CA TYR A 505 -3.14 -0.19 13.73
C TYR A 505 -3.87 0.05 15.06
N GLY A 506 -5.19 -0.11 15.08
CA GLY A 506 -6.03 0.10 16.24
C GLY A 506 -6.31 1.57 16.60
N ASN A 507 -6.84 1.78 17.80
CA ASN A 507 -7.39 3.07 18.21
C ASN A 507 -6.38 4.07 18.82
N GLY A 508 -6.27 5.25 18.20
CA GLY A 508 -5.39 6.36 18.59
C GLY A 508 -4.23 6.53 17.60
N PHE A 509 -3.39 7.56 17.77
CA PHE A 509 -2.32 7.90 16.79
C PHE A 509 -0.95 8.03 17.46
N PHE A 510 0.12 7.91 16.66
CA PHE A 510 1.50 8.23 17.03
C PHE A 510 2.10 7.36 18.15
N ARG A 511 1.68 6.09 18.22
CA ARG A 511 2.14 5.09 19.21
C ARG A 511 1.76 3.67 18.78
N GLN A 512 2.38 2.68 19.42
CA GLN A 512 1.83 1.31 19.41
C GLN A 512 0.54 1.25 20.24
N ASN A 513 -0.56 0.87 19.61
CA ASN A 513 -1.83 0.63 20.30
C ASN A 513 -1.92 -0.83 20.81
N PRO A 514 -2.63 -1.09 21.93
CA PRO A 514 -2.90 -2.45 22.42
C PRO A 514 -3.63 -3.35 21.41
N GLU A 515 -4.44 -2.75 20.56
CA GLU A 515 -5.27 -3.42 19.56
C GLU A 515 -4.45 -3.83 18.33
N ALA A 516 -3.38 -3.10 18.03
CA ALA A 516 -2.51 -3.32 16.88
C ALA A 516 -2.07 -4.79 16.75
N GLY A 517 -1.98 -5.28 15.52
CA GLY A 517 -1.59 -6.66 15.28
C GLY A 517 -1.39 -6.98 13.81
N LEU A 518 -0.56 -7.98 13.55
CA LEU A 518 -0.40 -8.59 12.25
C LEU A 518 -1.19 -9.90 12.22
N TYR A 519 -2.04 -10.06 11.21
CA TYR A 519 -2.92 -11.21 11.04
C TYR A 519 -2.80 -11.79 9.64
N ARG A 520 -3.21 -13.05 9.51
CA ARG A 520 -3.42 -13.73 8.24
C ARG A 520 -4.81 -14.34 8.21
N ILE A 521 -5.52 -14.19 7.10
CA ILE A 521 -6.89 -14.66 6.91
C ILE A 521 -6.88 -15.79 5.88
N ASP A 522 -7.02 -17.01 6.39
CA ASP A 522 -7.07 -18.23 5.59
C ASP A 522 -8.51 -18.56 5.22
N TYR A 523 -8.75 -19.08 4.00
CA TYR A 523 -10.00 -19.78 3.69
C TYR A 523 -9.86 -21.27 4.08
N ALA A 524 -10.81 -21.78 4.86
CA ALA A 524 -10.78 -23.11 5.43
C ALA A 524 -12.20 -23.70 5.56
N GLU A 525 -12.79 -24.10 4.43
CA GLU A 525 -14.09 -24.78 4.42
C GLU A 525 -14.00 -26.16 5.10
N GLY A 526 -14.61 -26.28 6.29
CA GLY A 526 -14.81 -27.55 7.01
C GLY A 526 -13.58 -28.22 7.65
N ASN A 527 -12.38 -27.66 7.53
CA ASN A 527 -11.18 -28.15 8.23
C ASN A 527 -10.40 -26.99 8.86
N LYS A 528 -10.89 -26.53 10.00
CA LYS A 528 -10.37 -25.35 10.72
C LYS A 528 -9.06 -25.62 11.46
N SER A 529 -8.31 -24.58 11.77
CA SER A 529 -7.09 -24.65 12.55
C SER A 529 -7.38 -24.96 14.03
N PRO A 530 -6.52 -25.74 14.72
CA PRO A 530 -6.66 -25.96 16.16
C PRO A 530 -6.50 -24.67 16.98
N THR A 531 -7.39 -24.46 17.95
CA THR A 531 -7.24 -23.36 18.93
C THR A 531 -6.22 -23.73 20.00
N ALA A 532 -5.17 -22.94 20.10
CA ALA A 532 -4.10 -23.12 21.06
C ALA A 532 -4.40 -22.47 22.43
N GLN A 533 -4.45 -23.24 23.54
CA GLN A 533 -4.59 -22.70 24.90
C GLN A 533 -3.47 -23.19 25.85
N ILE A 534 -2.75 -22.27 26.50
CA ILE A 534 -1.64 -22.57 27.44
C ILE A 534 -2.03 -22.14 28.86
N SER A 535 -1.65 -22.95 29.85
CA SER A 535 -1.59 -22.54 31.26
C SER A 535 -0.19 -22.80 31.83
N ALA A 536 0.18 -22.08 32.87
CA ALA A 536 1.47 -22.20 33.54
C ALA A 536 1.29 -22.31 35.06
N ASP A 537 1.96 -23.27 35.70
CA ASP A 537 1.90 -23.47 37.15
C ASP A 537 3.29 -23.83 37.74
N PRO A 538 3.80 -23.08 38.74
CA PRO A 538 3.33 -21.77 39.18
C PRO A 538 3.72 -20.65 38.20
N VAL A 539 2.85 -19.64 38.03
CA VAL A 539 3.13 -18.44 37.21
C VAL A 539 4.25 -17.55 37.77
N SER A 540 4.52 -17.63 39.08
CA SER A 540 5.61 -16.90 39.73
C SER A 540 6.04 -17.56 41.04
N SER A 541 7.26 -17.30 41.49
CA SER A 541 7.77 -17.71 42.80
C SER A 541 8.81 -16.71 43.32
N SER A 542 8.88 -16.57 44.65
CA SER A 542 9.94 -15.81 45.32
C SER A 542 11.25 -16.60 45.51
N GLN A 543 11.28 -17.88 45.11
CA GLN A 543 12.45 -18.75 45.19
C GLN A 543 12.98 -19.12 43.81
N ALA A 544 14.31 -19.08 43.66
CA ALA A 544 15.01 -19.46 42.43
C ALA A 544 15.82 -20.77 42.62
N PRO A 545 15.89 -21.65 41.61
CA PRO A 545 15.26 -21.54 40.29
C PRO A 545 13.74 -21.75 40.33
N LEU A 546 13.02 -21.00 39.51
CA LEU A 546 11.57 -21.21 39.33
C LEU A 546 11.39 -22.36 38.34
N THR A 547 10.79 -23.45 38.82
CA THR A 547 10.35 -24.57 37.97
C THR A 547 8.89 -24.31 37.62
N VAL A 548 8.58 -24.26 36.32
CA VAL A 548 7.22 -24.04 35.80
C VAL A 548 6.81 -25.26 34.98
N THR A 549 5.60 -25.75 35.22
CA THR A 549 4.93 -26.67 34.31
C THR A 549 4.06 -25.86 33.37
N LEU A 550 4.29 -26.01 32.07
CA LEU A 550 3.42 -25.48 31.04
C LEU A 550 2.48 -26.61 30.59
N ASP A 551 1.19 -26.32 30.52
CA ASP A 551 0.16 -27.27 30.13
C ASP A 551 -0.63 -26.72 28.94
N GLY A 552 -0.60 -27.46 27.84
CA GLY A 552 -1.32 -27.16 26.61
C GLY A 552 -2.58 -27.98 26.36
N SER A 553 -2.95 -28.87 27.28
CA SER A 553 -4.09 -29.78 27.13
C SER A 553 -5.46 -29.10 27.03
N GLY A 554 -5.56 -27.80 27.34
CA GLY A 554 -6.76 -26.99 27.07
C GLY A 554 -6.98 -26.67 25.59
N SER A 555 -6.02 -27.00 24.72
CA SER A 555 -6.15 -26.77 23.27
C SER A 555 -7.18 -27.70 22.67
N SER A 556 -7.87 -27.22 21.63
CA SER A 556 -8.92 -28.00 20.97
C SER A 556 -8.83 -27.88 19.46
N ASP A 557 -9.35 -28.90 18.81
CA ASP A 557 -9.57 -28.94 17.37
C ASP A 557 -11.08 -28.78 17.14
N PRO A 558 -11.54 -27.85 16.29
CA PRO A 558 -12.99 -27.62 16.09
C PRO A 558 -13.75 -28.89 15.65
N GLU A 559 -13.09 -29.80 14.95
CA GLU A 559 -13.60 -31.07 14.44
C GLU A 559 -13.25 -32.26 15.37
N GLY A 560 -12.63 -31.98 16.51
CA GLY A 560 -12.33 -32.97 17.55
C GLY A 560 -11.15 -33.89 17.24
N ALA A 561 -10.27 -33.54 16.29
CA ALA A 561 -9.06 -34.31 16.02
C ALA A 561 -8.09 -34.31 17.22
N GLU A 562 -7.34 -35.41 17.37
CA GLU A 562 -6.25 -35.48 18.36
C GLU A 562 -5.15 -34.47 18.02
N LEU A 563 -4.63 -33.79 19.04
CA LEU A 563 -3.54 -32.82 18.90
C LEU A 563 -2.19 -33.39 19.36
N THR A 564 -1.14 -32.95 18.67
CA THR A 564 0.27 -33.06 19.06
C THR A 564 0.78 -31.67 19.44
N TYR A 565 1.80 -31.61 20.28
CA TYR A 565 2.28 -30.38 20.91
C TYR A 565 3.80 -30.30 20.80
N GLU A 566 4.29 -29.13 20.39
CA GLU A 566 5.69 -28.75 20.30
C GLU A 566 5.88 -27.44 21.08
N TRP A 567 6.96 -27.32 21.86
CA TRP A 567 7.23 -26.17 22.74
C TRP A 567 8.60 -25.57 22.42
N ASP A 568 8.62 -24.25 22.22
CA ASP A 568 9.83 -23.43 22.19
C ASP A 568 9.91 -22.70 23.54
N LEU A 569 10.85 -23.12 24.39
CA LEU A 569 10.89 -22.70 25.79
C LEU A 569 11.74 -21.43 25.99
N ASP A 570 12.57 -21.07 25.02
CA ASP A 570 13.46 -19.91 25.12
C ASP A 570 13.24 -18.83 24.05
N GLY A 571 12.32 -19.07 23.12
CA GLY A 571 11.85 -18.15 22.10
C GLY A 571 12.84 -17.98 20.95
N ASP A 572 13.66 -19.00 20.66
CA ASP A 572 14.68 -18.96 19.61
C ASP A 572 14.19 -19.48 18.25
N GLY A 573 12.93 -19.89 18.15
CA GLY A 573 12.32 -20.44 16.94
C GLY A 573 12.56 -21.94 16.76
N THR A 574 13.30 -22.60 17.66
CA THR A 574 13.48 -24.05 17.70
C THR A 574 12.55 -24.66 18.75
N PHE A 575 11.81 -25.70 18.36
CA PHE A 575 10.99 -26.45 19.32
C PHE A 575 11.86 -27.43 20.12
N ASP A 576 12.03 -27.16 21.41
CA ASP A 576 12.85 -27.92 22.36
C ASP A 576 12.19 -29.23 22.81
N GLU A 577 10.89 -29.20 23.03
CA GLU A 577 10.17 -30.26 23.74
C GLU A 577 8.83 -30.60 23.09
N THR A 578 8.31 -31.80 23.38
CA THR A 578 7.03 -32.28 22.85
C THR A 578 6.14 -32.85 23.95
N GLY A 579 4.83 -32.85 23.72
CA GLY A 579 3.82 -33.41 24.64
C GLY A 579 2.90 -32.36 25.24
N ALA A 580 1.75 -32.78 25.77
CA ALA A 580 0.72 -31.86 26.26
C ALA A 580 1.16 -31.04 27.48
N GLN A 581 2.13 -31.54 28.26
CA GLN A 581 2.72 -30.85 29.41
C GLN A 581 4.24 -30.94 29.34
N VAL A 582 4.92 -29.83 29.65
CA VAL A 582 6.38 -29.76 29.74
C VAL A 582 6.79 -29.03 31.02
N THR A 583 7.91 -29.42 31.63
CA THR A 583 8.43 -28.77 32.84
C THR A 583 9.78 -28.15 32.53
N THR A 584 9.91 -26.85 32.78
CA THR A 584 11.16 -26.10 32.54
C THR A 584 11.61 -25.35 33.79
N GLY A 585 12.93 -25.17 33.95
CA GLY A 585 13.53 -24.48 35.08
C GLY A 585 14.25 -23.20 34.65
N ARG A 586 13.79 -22.02 35.08
CA ARG A 586 14.53 -20.76 34.89
C ARG A 586 15.52 -20.55 36.04
N ALA A 587 16.81 -20.73 35.76
CA ALA A 587 17.88 -20.33 36.68
C ALA A 587 17.92 -18.80 36.78
N GLY A 588 17.68 -18.26 37.98
CA GLY A 588 17.69 -16.83 38.24
C GLY A 588 19.08 -16.23 38.03
N ARG A 589 19.37 -15.81 36.79
CA ARG A 589 20.30 -14.74 36.35
C ARG A 589 20.63 -14.93 34.86
N ARG A 590 19.70 -14.53 34.00
CA ARG A 590 19.95 -13.85 32.71
C ARG A 590 18.62 -13.25 32.29
N ARG A 591 18.59 -11.94 32.08
CA ARG A 591 17.50 -11.28 31.36
C ARG A 591 17.56 -11.79 29.91
N ARG A 592 16.94 -12.92 29.61
CA ARG A 592 16.49 -13.24 28.26
C ARG A 592 14.99 -12.97 28.28
N THR A 593 14.59 -11.95 27.55
CA THR A 593 13.20 -11.48 27.40
C THR A 593 12.45 -12.29 26.33
N GLY A 594 12.72 -13.60 26.23
CA GLY A 594 12.00 -14.49 25.31
C GLY A 594 10.68 -14.95 25.95
N ALA A 595 9.58 -14.75 25.24
CA ALA A 595 8.32 -15.43 25.49
C ALA A 595 8.47 -16.90 25.08
N ALA A 596 7.97 -17.84 25.87
CA ALA A 596 7.90 -19.24 25.44
C ALA A 596 6.73 -19.37 24.44
N ALA A 597 7.01 -19.94 23.27
CA ALA A 597 6.02 -20.17 22.22
C ALA A 597 5.62 -21.65 22.17
N ARG A 598 4.40 -21.95 21.69
CA ARG A 598 3.92 -23.33 21.55
C ARG A 598 3.16 -23.49 20.26
N ARG A 599 3.38 -24.64 19.60
CA ARG A 599 2.63 -25.06 18.42
C ARG A 599 1.81 -26.33 18.72
N ALA A 600 0.52 -26.29 18.41
CA ALA A 600 -0.33 -27.48 18.39
C ALA A 600 -0.55 -27.90 16.92
N ARG A 601 -0.45 -29.21 16.62
CA ARG A 601 -0.70 -29.76 15.28
C ARG A 601 -1.65 -30.95 15.36
N ARG A 602 -2.58 -31.08 14.42
CA ARG A 602 -3.41 -32.30 14.32
C ARG A 602 -2.57 -33.55 14.10
N ARG A 603 -3.02 -34.65 14.70
CA ARG A 603 -2.52 -36.00 14.45
C ARG A 603 -3.36 -36.68 13.37
N TRP A 604 -2.77 -36.92 12.22
CA TRP A 604 -3.42 -37.69 11.16
C TRP A 604 -3.43 -39.20 11.51
N PRO A 605 -4.56 -39.91 11.32
CA PRO A 605 -4.61 -41.36 11.45
C PRO A 605 -3.55 -42.06 10.56
N PRO A 606 -3.06 -43.25 10.93
CA PRO A 606 -2.17 -44.02 10.06
C PRO A 606 -2.87 -44.36 8.75
N GLY A 607 -2.43 -43.74 7.64
CA GLY A 607 -2.96 -43.99 6.29
C GLY A 607 -3.70 -42.82 5.62
N SER A 608 -3.99 -41.73 6.34
CA SER A 608 -4.41 -40.44 5.76
C SER A 608 -3.18 -39.58 5.47
N ALA A 609 -3.03 -39.15 4.21
CA ALA A 609 -1.94 -38.27 3.82
C ALA A 609 -2.22 -36.84 4.34
N PRO A 610 -1.24 -36.13 4.92
CA PRO A 610 -1.37 -34.68 5.12
C PRO A 610 -1.58 -34.00 3.76
N PRO A 611 -2.21 -32.80 3.71
CA PRO A 611 -2.20 -31.99 2.50
C PRO A 611 -0.75 -31.87 2.02
N ARG A 612 -0.56 -32.11 0.73
CA ARG A 612 0.79 -32.18 0.15
C ARG A 612 1.40 -30.79 0.26
N ARG A 613 2.27 -30.56 1.25
CA ARG A 613 3.38 -29.61 1.09
C ARG A 613 4.29 -30.16 -0.02
N ARG A 614 3.92 -29.90 -1.28
CA ARG A 614 4.86 -30.07 -2.39
C ARG A 614 5.92 -29.00 -2.16
N ARG A 615 7.15 -29.43 -1.85
CA ARG A 615 8.33 -28.60 -2.10
C ARG A 615 8.25 -28.12 -3.56
N THR A 616 7.95 -26.86 -3.77
CA THR A 616 8.11 -26.16 -5.05
C THR A 616 9.60 -25.94 -5.29
N GLY A 617 10.33 -27.04 -5.50
CA GLY A 617 11.63 -27.00 -6.15
C GLY A 617 11.42 -27.15 -7.66
N ARG A 618 11.12 -26.06 -8.36
CA ARG A 618 11.25 -26.00 -9.82
C ARG A 618 12.03 -24.77 -10.23
N ALA A 619 13.33 -24.99 -10.46
CA ALA A 619 14.12 -24.16 -11.34
C ALA A 619 13.39 -23.98 -12.67
N ALA A 620 13.18 -22.72 -13.06
CA ALA A 620 12.68 -22.33 -14.36
C ALA A 620 13.66 -22.78 -15.45
N ALA A 621 13.46 -23.98 -16.00
CA ALA A 621 14.08 -24.40 -17.25
C ALA A 621 13.23 -23.86 -18.40
N ARG A 622 13.65 -22.72 -18.96
CA ARG A 622 13.14 -22.18 -20.24
C ARG A 622 13.07 -23.31 -21.31
N PRO A 623 11.93 -23.51 -22.00
CA PRO A 623 11.92 -24.32 -23.19
C PRO A 623 12.55 -23.52 -24.34
N CYS A 624 13.72 -23.98 -24.79
CA CYS A 624 14.37 -23.52 -26.00
C CYS A 624 13.43 -23.75 -27.20
N ARG A 625 12.81 -22.69 -27.72
CA ARG A 625 12.03 -22.72 -28.96
C ARG A 625 12.97 -23.04 -30.12
N THR A 626 12.93 -24.29 -30.57
CA THR A 626 13.48 -24.69 -31.87
C THR A 626 12.45 -24.33 -32.95
N ALA A 627 12.81 -23.37 -33.79
CA ALA A 627 12.05 -23.01 -34.99
C ALA A 627 11.96 -24.23 -35.93
N ARG A 628 10.74 -24.76 -36.11
CA ARG A 628 10.41 -25.68 -37.21
C ARG A 628 10.02 -24.85 -38.43
N ALA A 629 10.95 -24.76 -39.39
CA ALA A 629 10.67 -24.28 -40.74
C ALA A 629 9.88 -25.35 -41.53
N ALA A 630 8.85 -24.91 -42.25
CA ALA A 630 8.13 -25.71 -43.25
C ALA A 630 8.93 -25.83 -44.57
N PRO A 631 8.71 -26.88 -45.40
CA PRO A 631 9.62 -27.20 -46.50
C PRO A 631 9.12 -26.77 -47.91
N GLY A 632 10.07 -26.22 -48.69
CA GLY A 632 10.28 -26.48 -50.12
C GLY A 632 9.75 -25.45 -51.14
N PRO A 633 10.18 -25.52 -52.43
CA PRO A 633 11.47 -25.98 -52.96
C PRO A 633 12.07 -25.02 -54.03
N GLY A 634 13.40 -24.98 -54.17
CA GLY A 634 14.01 -24.39 -55.36
C GLY A 634 15.53 -24.23 -55.33
N GLY A 635 16.25 -25.01 -56.15
CA GLY A 635 17.46 -24.52 -56.83
C GLY A 635 18.84 -24.91 -56.31
N ARG A 636 19.29 -26.12 -56.70
CA ARG A 636 20.61 -26.48 -57.30
C ARG A 636 21.93 -26.00 -56.68
N CYS A 637 22.78 -27.01 -56.39
CA CYS A 637 24.23 -27.14 -56.70
C CYS A 637 25.21 -26.11 -56.08
N ALA A 638 26.39 -26.43 -55.52
CA ALA A 638 27.25 -27.61 -55.57
C ALA A 638 28.42 -27.52 -54.54
N ARG A 639 28.94 -28.71 -54.17
CA ARG A 639 30.35 -29.09 -53.91
C ARG A 639 31.13 -28.62 -52.65
N HIS A 640 31.51 -29.67 -51.89
CA HIS A 640 32.85 -30.02 -51.35
C HIS A 640 33.47 -29.11 -50.26
N ARG A 641 34.24 -29.58 -49.27
CA ARG A 641 34.68 -30.89 -48.73
C ARG A 641 35.43 -30.56 -47.42
N ARG A 642 35.30 -31.44 -46.39
CA ARG A 642 36.30 -31.88 -45.37
C ARG A 642 36.96 -30.78 -44.49
N GLY A 643 37.21 -30.95 -43.18
CA GLY A 643 37.19 -32.15 -42.35
C GLY A 643 37.37 -31.81 -40.85
N ARG A 644 36.93 -32.79 -40.05
CA ARG A 644 37.10 -33.06 -38.61
C ARG A 644 38.58 -33.39 -38.23
N PRO A 645 38.96 -33.70 -36.96
CA PRO A 645 38.54 -33.21 -35.62
C PRO A 645 39.77 -33.16 -34.62
N PRO A 646 39.71 -33.50 -33.29
CA PRO A 646 40.01 -32.55 -32.20
C PRO A 646 41.02 -33.06 -31.12
N ALA A 647 41.24 -32.29 -30.05
CA ALA A 647 41.75 -32.72 -28.72
C ALA A 647 41.85 -31.49 -27.80
N ARG A 648 41.81 -31.52 -26.46
CA ARG A 648 41.45 -32.45 -25.38
C ARG A 648 41.48 -31.61 -24.08
N CYS A 649 40.75 -32.07 -23.06
CA CYS A 649 40.73 -31.56 -21.68
C CYS A 649 42.07 -31.63 -20.94
N SER A 650 42.25 -30.75 -19.94
CA SER A 650 42.97 -31.07 -18.69
C SER A 650 42.52 -30.20 -17.51
N ARG A 651 42.27 -30.86 -16.38
CA ARG A 651 42.06 -30.33 -15.01
C ARG A 651 43.39 -29.85 -14.37
N ALA A 652 43.31 -28.88 -13.45
CA ALA A 652 44.02 -28.77 -12.15
C ALA A 652 43.67 -27.40 -11.53
N ALA A 653 42.97 -27.29 -10.39
CA ALA A 653 43.41 -27.46 -8.99
C ALA A 653 44.01 -26.18 -8.35
N ALA A 654 43.27 -25.66 -7.36
CA ALA A 654 43.65 -25.02 -6.09
C ALA A 654 44.79 -23.98 -6.00
N GLY A 655 44.48 -22.85 -5.35
CA GLY A 655 45.47 -21.94 -4.76
C GLY A 655 44.80 -20.80 -3.97
N ALA A 656 44.99 -20.81 -2.66
CA ALA A 656 44.46 -19.88 -1.67
C ALA A 656 45.27 -18.56 -1.58
N ASN A 657 44.65 -17.59 -0.88
CA ASN A 657 45.22 -16.40 -0.24
C ASN A 657 45.85 -15.32 -1.12
N ARG A 658 45.13 -14.19 -1.24
CA ARG A 658 45.45 -12.97 -0.49
C ARG A 658 44.22 -12.10 -0.32
#